data_AF-A0AAN6WP52-F1
#
_entry.id   AF-A0AAN6WP52-F1
#
_cell.length_a   1.000
_cell.length_b   1.000
_cell.length_c   1.000
_cell.angle_alpha   90.00
_cell.angle_beta   90.00
_cell.angle_gamma   90.00
#
_symmetry.space_group_name_H-M   'P 1'
#
loop_
_entity.id
_entity.type
_entity.pdbx_description
1 polymer ?
#
loop_
_entity_poly.entity_id
_entity_poly.type
_entity_poly.pdbx_seq_one_letter_code
_entity_poly.pdbx_strand_id
1 'polypeptide(L)'
;MAPTYAITGIQTGVYQPDIYDTAVPLRLEVDSWYPGQTAEHLIQNSLFLHALRCLQQRDPDHKLSFFQIAGIHGLPYQPWDEDKDAVTPNEGYCTHDSLLFPCWHRPFMLLYEASLPLSPLFTQVLHEIMVKQVIPQLPKAEQQKWTTASDTWRLPYWDWAQKKSRAGKNDPIYDVPLIAQEPRIGVLDLNDGVTEVYIDNPMYKFTMPNNEKPGGFGISDIQDTDPNDKIMTIPFSKSVGTSRWATYEPESGNVSTAWVEGTVRNEKISNALNSHPWYGKGVDQVPLAEMVYRLYLHDYITSFTQFATTKFKTSTEYDPDAPAAYLNLEYVHNNIHNWTGGTDVGYIGHMAEPVVAGYDPIFWMHHANVDRQFALWQTINSKESDKNWFQDPSEQLQDDGTWSIKPGDTDTPSTPLTPFHKDTVGTYFTSDDIRDWTKWGYSYPELQPWLSKYKSLPHDQFNVDLYIADVKNQLKALYSPFEEEQESKVPRSLGIEHWTKDIIINVTYDRFAFNGTPYTIYFFIGSPSSLENYKGAWQQHPQHVGFVYTFSNPIYRNRAAPGCGNCRRKALEGTRSRAQVPITGALLARMHAHSTLEENSAGTEWGAAVLGGLPHGIQRLPSLEIDTVGVYLEKHLHWRVRTVCTT
;
A
#
# COMPACT_ATOMS: atom_id res chain seq x y z
N MET A 1 -15.69 -18.20 28.03
CA MET A 1 -15.03 -17.22 27.16
C MET A 1 -14.97 -15.88 27.90
N ALA A 2 -13.88 -15.15 27.73
CA ALA A 2 -13.82 -13.72 28.05
C ALA A 2 -14.63 -12.92 26.99
N PRO A 3 -15.05 -11.67 27.26
CA PRO A 3 -15.64 -10.84 26.21
C PRO A 3 -14.61 -10.52 25.11
N THR A 4 -15.08 -10.51 23.86
CA THR A 4 -14.29 -10.15 22.68
C THR A 4 -13.99 -8.65 22.61
N TYR A 5 -13.03 -8.31 21.76
CA TYR A 5 -12.57 -6.97 21.50
C TYR A 5 -13.45 -6.26 20.47
N ALA A 6 -14.45 -5.52 20.95
CA ALA A 6 -15.31 -4.73 20.08
C ALA A 6 -14.55 -3.57 19.40
N ILE A 7 -14.38 -3.64 18.07
CA ILE A 7 -13.83 -2.57 17.23
C ILE A 7 -14.98 -1.63 16.83
N THR A 8 -14.92 -0.36 17.24
CA THR A 8 -16.01 0.63 17.03
C THR A 8 -15.63 1.88 16.25
N GLY A 9 -14.34 2.09 15.97
CA GLY A 9 -13.79 3.40 15.56
C GLY A 9 -13.85 4.46 16.68
N ILE A 10 -13.32 5.68 16.45
CA ILE A 10 -13.59 6.83 17.31
C ILE A 10 -14.98 7.35 16.96
N GLN A 11 -15.83 7.53 17.96
CA GLN A 11 -17.11 8.23 17.82
C GLN A 11 -17.09 9.64 18.46
N THR A 12 -15.96 10.08 19.02
CA THR A 12 -15.73 11.49 19.40
C THR A 12 -15.28 12.33 18.20
N GLY A 13 -15.47 13.65 18.28
CA GLY A 13 -15.29 14.57 17.14
C GLY A 13 -16.31 14.40 16.00
N VAL A 14 -17.12 13.35 16.01
CA VAL A 14 -18.26 13.15 15.10
C VAL A 14 -19.34 14.19 15.40
N TYR A 15 -19.75 14.93 14.37
CA TYR A 15 -20.72 16.01 14.47
C TYR A 15 -21.96 15.69 13.65
N GLN A 16 -23.07 15.38 14.34
CA GLN A 16 -24.36 15.04 13.73
C GLN A 16 -25.39 16.12 14.08
N PRO A 17 -25.55 17.17 13.25
CA PRO A 17 -26.53 18.23 13.47
C PRO A 17 -27.97 17.80 13.13
N ASP A 18 -28.11 16.83 12.21
CA ASP A 18 -29.35 16.11 11.89
C ASP A 18 -29.01 14.67 11.44
N ILE A 19 -30.00 13.77 11.43
CA ILE A 19 -29.83 12.34 11.20
C ILE A 19 -29.26 11.98 9.81
N TYR A 20 -29.34 12.90 8.85
CA TYR A 20 -28.85 12.74 7.48
C TYR A 20 -27.47 13.37 7.23
N ASP A 21 -26.88 14.04 8.22
CA ASP A 21 -25.85 15.06 8.00
C ASP A 21 -24.59 14.89 8.86
N THR A 22 -24.28 13.64 9.22
CA THR A 22 -23.13 13.27 10.04
C THR A 22 -21.80 13.65 9.37
N ALA A 23 -21.13 14.66 9.91
CA ALA A 23 -19.74 14.97 9.60
C ALA A 23 -18.80 14.20 10.52
N VAL A 24 -17.73 13.62 9.96
CA VAL A 24 -16.75 12.82 10.70
C VAL A 24 -15.33 13.38 10.51
N PRO A 25 -14.46 13.33 11.54
CA PRO A 25 -13.06 13.72 11.41
C PRO A 25 -12.30 12.94 10.33
N LEU A 26 -11.21 13.53 9.85
CA LEU A 26 -10.53 13.06 8.65
C LEU A 26 -9.23 12.35 9.00
N ARG A 27 -8.99 11.19 8.38
CA ARG A 27 -7.63 10.67 8.20
C ARG A 27 -6.92 11.61 7.23
N LEU A 28 -5.95 12.37 7.72
CA LEU A 28 -5.23 13.38 6.95
C LEU A 28 -4.02 12.78 6.22
N GLU A 29 -3.59 13.44 5.15
CA GLU A 29 -2.34 13.11 4.49
C GLU A 29 -1.17 13.46 5.42
N VAL A 30 -0.24 12.52 5.62
CA VAL A 30 0.77 12.57 6.68
C VAL A 30 1.71 13.78 6.61
N ASP A 31 2.20 14.17 5.42
CA ASP A 31 3.10 15.34 5.29
C ASP A 31 2.32 16.68 5.32
N SER A 32 1.02 16.63 5.08
CA SER A 32 0.09 17.76 5.27
C SER A 32 -0.34 17.94 6.73
N TRP A 33 -0.13 16.91 7.57
CA TRP A 33 -0.42 16.87 9.00
C TRP A 33 0.83 17.02 9.88
N TYR A 34 1.99 16.57 9.40
CA TYR A 34 3.29 16.63 10.08
C TYR A 34 4.37 17.24 9.16
N PRO A 35 5.26 18.12 9.65
CA PRO A 35 5.29 18.68 11.01
C PRO A 35 4.12 19.64 11.24
N GLY A 36 3.64 19.71 12.48
CA GLY A 36 2.33 20.27 12.84
C GLY A 36 2.03 21.65 12.25
N GLN A 37 1.25 21.66 11.15
CA GLN A 37 0.88 22.88 10.40
C GLN A 37 -0.05 23.81 11.19
N THR A 38 -0.64 23.33 12.28
CA THR A 38 -1.48 24.09 13.22
C THR A 38 -1.14 23.70 14.66
N ALA A 39 -1.54 24.53 15.63
CA ALA A 39 -1.36 24.21 17.06
C ALA A 39 -2.11 22.92 17.49
N GLU A 40 -3.20 22.58 16.80
CA GLU A 40 -3.92 21.32 16.97
C GLU A 40 -3.15 20.15 16.37
N HIS A 41 -2.64 20.28 15.14
CA HIS A 41 -1.81 19.25 14.50
C HIS A 41 -0.54 18.97 15.32
N LEU A 42 0.13 19.98 15.89
CA LEU A 42 1.32 19.79 16.73
C LEU A 42 1.01 18.96 17.99
N ILE A 43 -0.15 19.17 18.61
CA ILE A 43 -0.63 18.35 19.71
C ILE A 43 -0.99 16.94 19.23
N GLN A 44 -1.68 16.80 18.10
CA GLN A 44 -1.99 15.49 17.51
C GLN A 44 -0.74 14.68 17.12
N ASN A 45 0.30 15.32 16.56
CA ASN A 45 1.56 14.66 16.26
C ASN A 45 2.20 14.14 17.56
N SER A 46 2.23 14.97 18.60
CA SER A 46 2.81 14.63 19.91
C SER A 46 2.02 13.51 20.60
N LEU A 47 0.69 13.59 20.58
CA LEU A 47 -0.23 12.54 21.05
C LEU A 47 0.04 11.20 20.35
N PHE A 48 0.11 11.20 19.02
CA PHE A 48 0.36 10.00 18.22
C PHE A 48 1.73 9.39 18.51
N LEU A 49 2.78 10.20 18.57
CA LEU A 49 4.15 9.71 18.79
C LEU A 49 4.34 9.19 20.22
N HIS A 50 3.80 9.86 21.24
CA HIS A 50 3.79 9.31 22.61
C HIS A 50 2.93 8.04 22.71
N ALA A 51 1.75 8.02 22.09
CA ALA A 51 0.86 6.87 22.14
C ALA A 51 1.41 5.64 21.40
N LEU A 52 2.02 5.83 20.23
CA LEU A 52 2.66 4.74 19.49
C LEU A 52 3.87 4.19 20.24
N ARG A 53 4.68 5.04 20.87
CA ARG A 53 5.78 4.61 21.74
C ARG A 53 5.26 3.74 22.91
N CYS A 54 4.17 4.15 23.54
CA CYS A 54 3.52 3.34 24.58
C CYS A 54 2.94 2.02 24.03
N LEU A 55 2.37 2.00 22.82
CA LEU A 55 1.87 0.78 22.16
C LEU A 55 3.00 -0.21 21.83
N GLN A 56 4.14 0.29 21.36
CA GLN A 56 5.34 -0.49 21.02
C GLN A 56 6.11 -1.01 22.23
N GLN A 57 5.98 -0.37 23.40
CA GLN A 57 6.62 -0.79 24.65
C GLN A 57 5.69 -1.65 25.55
N ARG A 58 4.49 -2.01 25.08
CA ARG A 58 3.66 -3.04 25.72
C ARG A 58 4.34 -4.41 25.59
N ASP A 59 4.22 -5.21 26.65
CA ASP A 59 4.61 -6.62 26.72
C ASP A 59 4.18 -7.39 25.44
N PRO A 60 5.09 -8.10 24.74
CA PRO A 60 4.75 -8.81 23.49
C PRO A 60 3.66 -9.88 23.64
N ASP A 61 3.43 -10.45 24.83
CA ASP A 61 2.34 -11.42 25.06
C ASP A 61 0.98 -10.75 25.33
N HIS A 62 0.95 -9.44 25.59
CA HIS A 62 -0.30 -8.71 25.81
C HIS A 62 -1.08 -8.55 24.49
N LYS A 63 -2.31 -9.08 24.41
CA LYS A 63 -3.20 -9.06 23.21
C LYS A 63 -3.23 -7.73 22.43
N LEU A 64 -3.09 -6.60 23.12
CA LEU A 64 -3.14 -5.26 22.52
C LEU A 64 -1.75 -4.57 22.46
N SER A 65 -0.67 -5.35 22.44
CA SER A 65 0.67 -4.83 22.13
C SER A 65 0.79 -4.56 20.64
N PHE A 66 1.74 -3.70 20.26
CA PHE A 66 2.10 -3.56 18.84
C PHE A 66 2.45 -4.92 18.22
N PHE A 67 3.13 -5.80 18.96
CA PHE A 67 3.58 -7.10 18.48
C PHE A 67 2.42 -8.05 18.13
N GLN A 68 1.41 -8.15 19.01
CA GLN A 68 0.24 -9.00 18.77
C GLN A 68 -0.64 -8.45 17.64
N ILE A 69 -0.87 -7.13 17.61
CA ILE A 69 -1.71 -6.50 16.57
C ILE A 69 -1.04 -6.61 15.19
N ALA A 70 0.27 -6.41 15.08
CA ALA A 70 1.02 -6.67 13.85
C ALA A 70 0.98 -8.16 13.45
N GLY A 71 1.06 -9.08 14.42
CA GLY A 71 1.07 -10.53 14.20
C GLY A 71 -0.21 -11.10 13.60
N ILE A 72 -1.36 -10.40 13.70
CA ILE A 72 -2.62 -10.77 13.02
C ILE A 72 -2.39 -10.93 11.50
N HIS A 73 -1.52 -10.11 10.93
CA HIS A 73 -1.22 -10.12 9.50
C HIS A 73 -0.47 -11.37 9.03
N GLY A 74 0.17 -12.15 9.92
CA GLY A 74 1.11 -13.17 9.50
C GLY A 74 1.70 -14.00 10.64
N LEU A 75 3.03 -14.08 10.70
CA LEU A 75 3.70 -14.73 11.81
C LEU A 75 3.41 -13.96 13.11
N PRO A 76 3.18 -14.63 14.25
CA PRO A 76 3.46 -16.04 14.52
C PRO A 76 2.31 -17.04 14.23
N TYR A 77 1.29 -16.69 13.43
CA TYR A 77 0.12 -17.53 13.11
C TYR A 77 -0.73 -17.97 14.33
N GLN A 78 -0.70 -17.19 15.41
CA GLN A 78 -1.44 -17.47 16.65
C GLN A 78 -2.89 -16.92 16.59
N PRO A 79 -3.85 -17.52 17.33
CA PRO A 79 -5.18 -16.93 17.49
C PRO A 79 -5.09 -15.55 18.18
N TRP A 80 -5.80 -14.56 17.64
CA TRP A 80 -5.94 -13.25 18.26
C TRP A 80 -7.40 -13.00 18.60
N ASP A 81 -7.72 -12.73 19.88
CA ASP A 81 -9.09 -12.53 20.39
C ASP A 81 -10.06 -13.71 20.19
N GLU A 82 -9.58 -14.88 19.80
CA GLU A 82 -10.37 -16.08 19.54
C GLU A 82 -10.02 -17.27 20.44
N ASP A 83 -11.00 -18.12 20.69
CA ASP A 83 -10.93 -19.35 21.51
C ASP A 83 -11.18 -20.59 20.60
N LYS A 84 -10.52 -20.64 19.43
CA LYS A 84 -10.65 -21.70 18.42
C LYS A 84 -9.32 -22.04 17.72
N ASP A 85 -9.25 -23.23 17.15
CA ASP A 85 -8.11 -23.70 16.34
C ASP A 85 -8.13 -23.12 14.90
N ALA A 86 -6.96 -23.04 14.28
CA ALA A 86 -6.80 -22.59 12.90
C ALA A 86 -7.46 -23.57 11.91
N VAL A 87 -8.31 -23.04 11.01
CA VAL A 87 -8.90 -23.77 9.87
C VAL A 87 -7.84 -24.07 8.82
N THR A 88 -6.89 -23.15 8.60
CA THR A 88 -5.61 -23.47 7.94
C THR A 88 -4.45 -23.31 8.93
N PRO A 89 -3.79 -24.40 9.34
CA PRO A 89 -2.53 -24.33 10.05
C PRO A 89 -1.41 -23.69 9.20
N ASN A 90 -0.69 -22.75 9.80
CA ASN A 90 0.46 -22.03 9.22
C ASN A 90 0.13 -21.03 8.10
N GLU A 91 -1.05 -20.39 8.17
CA GLU A 91 -1.38 -19.16 7.43
C GLU A 91 -1.71 -18.02 8.42
N GLY A 92 -1.60 -16.77 7.97
CA GLY A 92 -2.09 -15.59 8.72
C GLY A 92 -3.59 -15.34 8.50
N TYR A 93 -4.15 -14.33 9.16
CA TYR A 93 -5.54 -13.92 8.92
C TYR A 93 -5.71 -13.07 7.66
N CYS A 94 -4.65 -12.46 7.13
CA CYS A 94 -4.74 -11.50 6.03
C CYS A 94 -5.22 -12.15 4.73
N THR A 95 -6.20 -11.51 4.08
CA THR A 95 -6.75 -11.94 2.80
C THR A 95 -5.96 -11.28 1.67
N HIS A 96 -5.21 -12.06 0.90
CA HIS A 96 -4.42 -11.61 -0.26
C HIS A 96 -4.59 -12.58 -1.42
N ASP A 97 -4.71 -12.08 -2.65
CA ASP A 97 -5.25 -12.79 -3.82
C ASP A 97 -6.67 -13.33 -3.51
N SER A 98 -7.52 -12.43 -3.02
CA SER A 98 -8.84 -12.67 -2.43
C SER A 98 -9.72 -11.42 -2.61
N LEU A 99 -11.03 -11.56 -2.88
CA LEU A 99 -11.92 -10.40 -2.98
C LEU A 99 -12.05 -9.63 -1.68
N LEU A 100 -11.73 -10.28 -0.56
CA LEU A 100 -11.78 -9.67 0.76
C LEU A 100 -10.58 -8.74 1.00
N PHE A 101 -9.55 -8.69 0.14
CA PHE A 101 -8.35 -7.86 0.32
C PHE A 101 -8.64 -6.43 0.83
N PRO A 102 -9.40 -5.56 0.12
CA PRO A 102 -9.63 -4.20 0.60
C PRO A 102 -10.64 -4.16 1.76
N CYS A 103 -11.51 -5.17 1.85
CA CYS A 103 -12.54 -5.29 2.87
C CYS A 103 -11.98 -5.71 4.23
N TRP A 104 -10.93 -6.54 4.28
CA TRP A 104 -10.28 -7.04 5.50
C TRP A 104 -9.26 -6.04 6.07
N HIS A 105 -8.53 -5.34 5.21
CA HIS A 105 -7.57 -4.33 5.66
C HIS A 105 -8.26 -3.09 6.26
N ARG A 106 -9.51 -2.77 5.89
CA ARG A 106 -10.30 -1.70 6.52
C ARG A 106 -10.55 -1.92 8.03
N PRO A 107 -11.15 -3.05 8.49
CA PRO A 107 -11.29 -3.35 9.91
C PRO A 107 -9.94 -3.60 10.61
N PHE A 108 -8.88 -3.98 9.88
CA PHE A 108 -7.53 -4.05 10.45
C PHE A 108 -6.94 -2.67 10.75
N MET A 109 -7.09 -1.70 9.84
CA MET A 109 -6.78 -0.30 10.11
C MET A 109 -7.67 0.25 11.22
N LEU A 110 -8.97 -0.10 11.22
CA LEU A 110 -9.86 0.23 12.33
C LEU A 110 -9.47 -0.46 13.63
N LEU A 111 -8.75 -1.59 13.69
CA LEU A 111 -8.28 -2.20 14.95
C LEU A 111 -7.05 -1.49 15.51
N TYR A 112 -6.06 -1.22 14.65
CA TYR A 112 -4.91 -0.40 15.04
C TYR A 112 -5.34 1.01 15.46
N GLU A 113 -6.44 1.47 14.86
CA GLU A 113 -7.26 2.51 15.43
C GLU A 113 -7.97 2.11 16.74
N ALA A 114 -8.95 1.17 16.86
CA ALA A 114 -10.12 1.04 17.82
C ALA A 114 -9.90 0.46 19.25
N SER A 115 -10.79 0.73 20.23
CA SER A 115 -10.62 0.32 21.67
C SER A 115 -11.89 -0.24 22.36
N LEU A 116 -11.66 -0.91 23.50
CA LEU A 116 -12.63 -1.62 24.33
C LEU A 116 -13.72 -0.73 24.97
N PRO A 117 -14.93 -1.29 25.16
CA PRO A 117 -15.99 -0.66 25.92
C PRO A 117 -15.80 -0.85 27.43
N LEU A 118 -16.12 0.18 28.20
CA LEU A 118 -16.89 0.13 29.45
C LEU A 118 -17.28 1.56 29.83
N SER A 119 -18.60 1.84 29.92
CA SER A 119 -19.20 3.19 30.09
C SER A 119 -19.17 4.08 28.80
N PRO A 120 -20.07 5.09 28.69
CA PRO A 120 -20.53 5.58 27.39
C PRO A 120 -19.74 6.79 26.83
N LEU A 121 -18.52 6.54 26.36
CA LEU A 121 -17.82 7.37 25.35
C LEU A 121 -16.80 6.46 24.64
N PHE A 122 -16.96 6.26 23.33
CA PHE A 122 -16.21 5.28 22.54
C PHE A 122 -14.80 5.80 22.21
N THR A 123 -13.82 4.91 22.05
CA THR A 123 -12.38 5.24 21.99
C THR A 123 -11.64 4.29 21.04
N GLN A 124 -10.40 4.61 20.69
CA GLN A 124 -9.50 3.85 19.78
C GLN A 124 -8.27 3.23 20.54
N VAL A 125 -7.54 2.15 20.16
CA VAL A 125 -6.25 1.68 20.76
C VAL A 125 -5.30 2.86 20.95
N LEU A 126 -4.93 3.54 19.86
CA LEU A 126 -3.95 4.62 19.92
C LEU A 126 -4.55 5.80 20.69
N HIS A 127 -5.83 6.09 20.46
CA HIS A 127 -6.59 7.12 21.17
C HIS A 127 -6.88 6.79 22.65
N GLU A 128 -6.86 5.54 23.06
CA GLU A 128 -7.05 5.05 24.44
C GLU A 128 -5.73 5.21 25.17
N ILE A 129 -4.63 4.92 24.49
CA ILE A 129 -3.32 5.30 24.98
C ILE A 129 -3.24 6.83 25.08
N MET A 130 -3.72 7.60 24.10
CA MET A 130 -3.83 9.06 24.22
C MET A 130 -4.65 9.48 25.46
N VAL A 131 -5.95 9.12 25.51
CA VAL A 131 -6.92 9.60 26.50
C VAL A 131 -6.71 8.99 27.89
N LYS A 132 -6.34 7.72 28.00
CA LYS A 132 -6.21 7.00 29.28
C LYS A 132 -4.76 6.84 29.77
N GLN A 133 -3.74 7.11 28.95
CA GLN A 133 -2.32 6.97 29.35
C GLN A 133 -1.46 8.22 29.13
N VAL A 134 -1.55 8.92 27.99
CA VAL A 134 -0.71 10.09 27.66
C VAL A 134 -1.27 11.37 28.29
N ILE A 135 -2.52 11.72 27.97
CA ILE A 135 -3.18 12.94 28.45
C ILE A 135 -3.19 13.03 29.99
N PRO A 136 -3.45 11.95 30.76
CA PRO A 136 -3.42 12.03 32.23
C PRO A 136 -2.06 12.36 32.85
N GLN A 137 -0.94 12.27 32.10
CA GLN A 137 0.39 12.69 32.57
C GLN A 137 0.59 14.20 32.53
N LEU A 138 -0.14 14.92 31.66
CA LEU A 138 -0.03 16.37 31.50
C LEU A 138 -0.51 17.13 32.74
N PRO A 139 -0.02 18.38 32.97
CA PRO A 139 -0.65 19.31 33.89
C PRO A 139 -2.15 19.48 33.58
N LYS A 140 -3.00 19.46 34.61
CA LYS A 140 -4.48 19.51 34.48
C LYS A 140 -5.04 20.67 33.64
N ALA A 141 -4.29 21.76 33.48
CA ALA A 141 -4.66 22.88 32.62
C ALA A 141 -4.64 22.52 31.12
N GLU A 142 -3.68 21.71 30.67
CA GLU A 142 -3.52 21.33 29.27
C GLU A 142 -4.38 20.12 28.87
N GLN A 143 -4.81 19.30 29.84
CA GLN A 143 -5.53 18.05 29.57
C GLN A 143 -6.78 18.23 28.70
N GLN A 144 -7.57 19.30 28.91
CA GLN A 144 -8.77 19.56 28.10
C GLN A 144 -8.42 19.93 26.65
N LYS A 145 -7.40 20.76 26.44
CA LYS A 145 -6.89 21.18 25.13
C LYS A 145 -6.37 19.99 24.32
N TRP A 146 -5.64 19.09 24.97
CA TRP A 146 -5.16 17.85 24.37
C TRP A 146 -6.30 16.84 24.12
N THR A 147 -7.33 16.79 24.97
CA THR A 147 -8.52 15.96 24.75
C THR A 147 -9.27 16.39 23.50
N THR A 148 -9.56 17.69 23.35
CA THR A 148 -10.21 18.25 22.15
C THR A 148 -9.42 17.93 20.87
N ALA A 149 -8.09 18.02 20.90
CA ALA A 149 -7.24 17.67 19.76
C ALA A 149 -7.19 16.15 19.47
N SER A 150 -7.40 15.30 20.48
CA SER A 150 -7.49 13.85 20.30
C SER A 150 -8.82 13.44 19.66
N ASP A 151 -9.92 14.13 19.95
CA ASP A 151 -11.25 13.82 19.40
C ASP A 151 -11.31 13.99 17.87
N THR A 152 -10.52 14.90 17.31
CA THR A 152 -10.36 15.17 15.89
C THR A 152 -9.26 14.34 15.22
N TRP A 153 -8.40 13.65 15.99
CA TRP A 153 -7.32 12.83 15.43
C TRP A 153 -7.87 11.54 14.78
N ARG A 154 -7.29 11.15 13.64
CA ARG A 154 -7.46 9.83 13.00
C ARG A 154 -6.12 9.40 12.41
N LEU A 155 -5.94 8.10 12.15
CA LEU A 155 -4.71 7.52 11.58
C LEU A 155 -4.36 8.19 10.23
N PRO A 156 -3.25 8.95 10.12
CA PRO A 156 -2.90 9.63 8.87
C PRO A 156 -2.44 8.63 7.79
N TYR A 157 -2.62 9.01 6.53
CA TYR A 157 -2.27 8.18 5.38
C TYR A 157 -1.01 8.69 4.65
N TRP A 158 -0.17 7.77 4.18
CA TRP A 158 0.96 8.07 3.31
C TRP A 158 0.50 8.09 1.86
N ASP A 159 0.39 9.29 1.27
CA ASP A 159 0.12 9.40 -0.16
C ASP A 159 1.39 9.14 -1.00
N TRP A 160 1.70 7.86 -1.14
CA TRP A 160 2.77 7.34 -2.00
C TRP A 160 2.56 7.61 -3.50
N ALA A 161 1.41 8.13 -3.93
CA ALA A 161 1.13 8.53 -5.31
C ALA A 161 1.23 10.05 -5.54
N GLN A 162 1.44 10.85 -4.50
CA GLN A 162 1.65 12.30 -4.59
C GLN A 162 3.13 12.65 -4.46
N LYS A 163 3.69 13.33 -5.48
CA LYS A 163 5.02 13.96 -5.37
C LYS A 163 5.04 15.00 -4.25
N LYS A 164 6.12 15.02 -3.46
CA LYS A 164 6.35 15.95 -2.35
C LYS A 164 7.50 16.89 -2.65
N SER A 165 7.36 18.16 -2.28
CA SER A 165 8.50 19.08 -2.16
C SER A 165 9.38 18.65 -0.99
N ARG A 166 10.70 18.60 -1.20
CA ARG A 166 11.69 18.16 -0.20
C ARG A 166 12.89 19.10 -0.16
N ALA A 167 13.44 19.33 1.03
CA ALA A 167 14.61 20.19 1.20
C ALA A 167 15.81 19.64 0.39
N GLY A 168 16.51 20.53 -0.33
CA GLY A 168 17.63 20.13 -1.19
C GLY A 168 17.24 19.37 -2.47
N LYS A 169 15.95 19.35 -2.84
CA LYS A 169 15.47 18.91 -4.16
C LYS A 169 14.91 20.11 -4.92
N ASN A 170 15.24 20.23 -6.21
CA ASN A 170 14.72 21.29 -7.07
C ASN A 170 13.29 20.96 -7.55
N ASP A 171 13.03 19.68 -7.76
CA ASP A 171 11.83 19.13 -8.37
C ASP A 171 11.10 18.24 -7.33
N PRO A 172 9.75 18.24 -7.25
CA PRO A 172 9.01 17.37 -6.33
C PRO A 172 9.22 15.87 -6.62
N ILE A 173 9.38 15.06 -5.57
CA ILE A 173 9.72 13.63 -5.66
C ILE A 173 8.75 12.75 -4.88
N TYR A 174 8.63 11.48 -5.25
CA TYR A 174 8.01 10.46 -4.40
C TYR A 174 8.97 10.13 -3.24
N ASP A 175 8.46 10.03 -2.02
CA ASP A 175 9.31 9.85 -0.85
C ASP A 175 8.54 9.22 0.32
N VAL A 176 9.27 8.70 1.31
CA VAL A 176 8.66 8.28 2.57
C VAL A 176 8.20 9.49 3.39
N PRO A 177 7.17 9.35 4.25
CA PRO A 177 6.67 10.41 5.12
C PRO A 177 7.76 11.06 5.97
N LEU A 178 7.74 12.38 6.13
CA LEU A 178 8.69 13.13 6.96
C LEU A 178 8.77 12.57 8.39
N ILE A 179 7.62 12.15 8.94
CA ILE A 179 7.50 11.57 10.29
C ILE A 179 8.28 10.24 10.45
N ALA A 180 8.64 9.57 9.35
CA ALA A 180 9.35 8.29 9.34
C ALA A 180 10.81 8.40 8.84
N GLN A 181 11.32 9.61 8.57
CA GLN A 181 12.65 9.84 7.99
C GLN A 181 13.80 9.71 9.00
N GLU A 182 13.68 10.33 10.17
CA GLU A 182 14.76 10.48 11.14
C GLU A 182 14.62 9.55 12.37
N PRO A 183 15.73 9.07 12.97
CA PRO A 183 15.71 8.17 14.13
C PRO A 183 15.31 8.87 15.45
N ARG A 184 15.38 10.20 15.51
CA ARG A 184 14.90 11.04 16.62
C ARG A 184 13.84 12.00 16.09
N ILE A 185 12.85 12.33 16.91
CA ILE A 185 11.74 13.19 16.52
C ILE A 185 11.34 14.13 17.66
N GLY A 186 11.03 15.39 17.31
CA GLY A 186 10.50 16.39 18.23
C GLY A 186 9.02 16.13 18.58
N VAL A 187 8.69 16.26 19.86
CA VAL A 187 7.33 16.17 20.42
C VAL A 187 7.17 17.19 21.54
N LEU A 188 5.94 17.59 21.84
CA LEU A 188 5.67 18.36 23.07
C LEU A 188 5.91 17.48 24.31
N ASP A 189 6.58 18.03 25.32
CA ASP A 189 6.84 17.39 26.61
C ASP A 189 5.53 17.20 27.40
N LEU A 190 5.38 16.05 28.03
CA LEU A 190 4.25 15.77 28.93
C LEU A 190 4.39 16.47 30.29
N ASN A 191 5.58 16.98 30.64
CA ASN A 191 5.79 17.76 31.87
C ASN A 191 5.06 19.12 31.85
N ASP A 192 4.92 19.77 30.69
CA ASP A 192 4.29 21.09 30.56
C ASP A 192 3.28 21.24 29.42
N GLY A 193 3.26 20.34 28.44
CA GLY A 193 2.38 20.37 27.27
C GLY A 193 2.75 21.42 26.21
N VAL A 194 3.94 22.03 26.29
CA VAL A 194 4.34 23.23 25.52
C VAL A 194 5.79 23.19 25.02
N THR A 195 6.75 22.68 25.80
CA THR A 195 8.17 22.62 25.42
C THR A 195 8.44 21.48 24.43
N GLU A 196 9.20 21.73 23.36
CA GLU A 196 9.65 20.66 22.45
C GLU A 196 10.81 19.86 23.04
N VAL A 197 10.68 18.53 23.04
CA VAL A 197 11.71 17.56 23.45
C VAL A 197 11.86 16.47 22.39
N TYR A 198 13.08 15.94 22.25
CA TYR A 198 13.39 14.92 21.23
C TYR A 198 13.34 13.52 21.82
N ILE A 199 12.48 12.65 21.29
CA ILE A 199 12.38 11.23 21.63
C ILE A 199 12.97 10.34 20.53
N ASP A 200 13.20 9.06 20.82
CA ASP A 200 13.41 8.04 19.79
C ASP A 200 12.13 7.89 18.96
N ASN A 201 12.27 7.87 17.63
CA ASN A 201 11.13 7.98 16.73
C ASN A 201 10.43 6.62 16.53
N PRO A 202 9.19 6.43 17.03
CA PRO A 202 8.48 5.16 16.88
C PRO A 202 7.96 4.90 15.46
N MET A 203 8.05 5.89 14.55
CA MET A 203 7.74 5.74 13.11
C MET A 203 8.97 5.38 12.26
N TYR A 204 10.19 5.51 12.79
CA TYR A 204 11.42 5.21 12.07
C TYR A 204 11.61 3.70 11.86
N LYS A 205 11.41 2.92 12.93
CA LYS A 205 11.28 1.46 12.94
C LYS A 205 10.59 1.01 14.24
N PHE A 206 9.97 -0.17 14.23
CA PHE A 206 9.61 -0.83 15.49
C PHE A 206 10.88 -1.50 16.06
N THR A 207 10.99 -1.55 17.38
CA THR A 207 12.03 -2.29 18.10
C THR A 207 11.37 -3.02 19.26
N MET A 208 11.62 -4.32 19.38
CA MET A 208 11.04 -5.18 20.40
C MET A 208 11.30 -4.62 21.82
N PRO A 209 10.30 -4.70 22.72
CA PRO A 209 10.49 -4.45 24.15
C PRO A 209 11.75 -5.13 24.71
N ASN A 210 12.45 -4.44 25.61
CA ASN A 210 13.66 -4.92 26.29
C ASN A 210 14.82 -5.36 25.36
N ASN A 211 14.75 -5.11 24.05
CA ASN A 211 15.61 -5.69 23.01
C ASN A 211 15.50 -7.23 22.89
N GLU A 212 14.34 -7.80 23.20
CA GLU A 212 14.09 -9.23 23.07
C GLU A 212 13.99 -9.67 21.60
N LYS A 213 14.29 -10.94 21.32
CA LYS A 213 14.26 -11.47 19.95
C LYS A 213 12.86 -12.00 19.63
N PRO A 214 12.25 -11.63 18.49
CA PRO A 214 10.87 -12.01 18.18
C PRO A 214 10.70 -13.53 17.97
N GLY A 215 11.78 -14.28 17.73
CA GLY A 215 11.77 -15.74 17.76
C GLY A 215 11.42 -16.35 19.12
N GLY A 216 11.58 -15.61 20.23
CA GLY A 216 11.06 -16.02 21.54
C GLY A 216 9.53 -16.02 21.61
N PHE A 217 8.90 -15.20 20.77
CA PHE A 217 7.44 -15.01 20.67
C PHE A 217 6.86 -15.66 19.41
N GLY A 218 7.60 -16.59 18.78
CA GLY A 218 7.11 -17.44 17.69
C GLY A 218 7.41 -16.98 16.26
N ILE A 219 8.12 -15.85 16.03
CA ILE A 219 8.54 -15.47 14.67
C ILE A 219 9.61 -16.44 14.17
N SER A 220 9.29 -17.23 13.15
CA SER A 220 10.24 -18.11 12.46
C SER A 220 11.15 -17.34 11.50
N ASP A 221 12.34 -17.87 11.24
CA ASP A 221 13.10 -17.46 10.05
C ASP A 221 12.38 -17.95 8.78
N ILE A 222 12.35 -17.11 7.74
CA ILE A 222 11.81 -17.50 6.42
C ILE A 222 12.90 -18.30 5.69
N GLN A 223 12.51 -19.35 4.96
CA GLN A 223 13.45 -20.18 4.19
C GLN A 223 13.04 -20.31 2.73
N ASP A 224 14.02 -20.14 1.85
CA ASP A 224 13.90 -20.34 0.40
C ASP A 224 14.92 -21.39 -0.09
N THR A 225 14.79 -21.82 -1.34
CA THR A 225 15.67 -22.78 -2.02
C THR A 225 16.13 -22.20 -3.37
N ASP A 226 17.44 -22.00 -3.53
CA ASP A 226 18.02 -21.47 -4.77
C ASP A 226 17.88 -22.47 -5.96
N PRO A 227 18.18 -22.04 -7.20
CA PRO A 227 18.12 -22.91 -8.39
C PRO A 227 19.06 -24.14 -8.39
N ASN A 228 19.93 -24.26 -7.38
CA ASN A 228 20.86 -25.37 -7.16
C ASN A 228 20.42 -26.27 -5.98
N ASP A 229 19.17 -26.13 -5.52
CA ASP A 229 18.56 -26.77 -4.34
C ASP A 229 19.25 -26.41 -2.99
N LYS A 230 19.95 -25.26 -2.91
CA LYS A 230 20.58 -24.76 -1.69
C LYS A 230 19.58 -23.97 -0.84
N ILE A 231 19.37 -24.40 0.40
CA ILE A 231 18.53 -23.67 1.35
C ILE A 231 19.19 -22.36 1.76
N MET A 232 18.45 -21.27 1.67
CA MET A 232 18.81 -19.95 2.21
C MET A 232 17.79 -19.53 3.26
N THR A 233 18.18 -18.69 4.21
CA THR A 233 17.38 -18.40 5.42
C THR A 233 17.44 -16.91 5.74
N ILE A 234 16.28 -16.25 5.81
CA ILE A 234 16.14 -14.83 6.11
C ILE A 234 15.85 -14.70 7.62
N PRO A 235 16.78 -14.14 8.42
CA PRO A 235 16.80 -14.37 9.87
C PRO A 235 15.87 -13.45 10.68
N PHE A 236 14.58 -13.42 10.35
CA PHE A 236 13.58 -12.58 11.03
C PHE A 236 13.36 -12.95 12.51
N SER A 237 13.60 -14.20 12.93
CA SER A 237 13.56 -14.58 14.35
C SER A 237 14.60 -13.84 15.21
N LYS A 238 15.62 -13.25 14.57
CA LYS A 238 16.81 -12.63 15.19
C LYS A 238 16.88 -11.11 15.01
N SER A 239 15.99 -10.49 14.23
CA SER A 239 15.87 -9.02 14.12
C SER A 239 15.03 -8.47 15.28
N VAL A 240 15.69 -7.80 16.22
CA VAL A 240 15.09 -7.06 17.34
C VAL A 240 14.40 -5.78 16.84
N GLY A 241 14.95 -5.14 15.81
CA GLY A 241 14.34 -3.97 15.15
C GLY A 241 13.95 -4.23 13.70
N THR A 242 12.88 -3.58 13.23
CA THR A 242 12.45 -3.71 11.84
C THR A 242 13.42 -3.04 10.87
N SER A 243 13.41 -3.53 9.64
CA SER A 243 14.36 -3.16 8.60
C SER A 243 13.67 -2.74 7.31
N ARG A 244 14.23 -1.71 6.66
CA ARG A 244 13.90 -1.26 5.30
C ARG A 244 15.19 -1.23 4.50
N TRP A 245 15.34 -2.11 3.51
CA TRP A 245 16.55 -2.33 2.74
C TRP A 245 17.80 -2.63 3.61
N ALA A 246 17.68 -3.55 4.56
CA ALA A 246 18.84 -4.09 5.29
C ALA A 246 19.69 -4.99 4.37
N THR A 247 21.00 -5.01 4.61
CA THR A 247 21.91 -5.90 3.87
C THR A 247 21.73 -7.35 4.30
N TYR A 248 21.55 -8.24 3.33
CA TYR A 248 21.27 -9.67 3.54
C TYR A 248 22.38 -10.55 2.97
N GLU A 249 22.97 -11.38 3.83
CA GLU A 249 23.97 -12.41 3.45
C GLU A 249 23.41 -13.80 3.79
N PRO A 250 22.83 -14.53 2.82
CA PRO A 250 22.09 -15.78 3.10
C PRO A 250 22.94 -16.94 3.67
N GLU A 251 24.26 -16.91 3.49
CA GLU A 251 25.11 -18.10 3.63
C GLU A 251 25.97 -18.15 4.89
N SER A 252 26.18 -17.00 5.56
CA SER A 252 27.24 -16.87 6.57
C SER A 252 26.91 -17.52 7.92
N GLY A 253 25.63 -17.82 8.18
CA GLY A 253 25.08 -18.27 9.47
C GLY A 253 25.12 -17.21 10.58
N ASN A 254 25.97 -16.20 10.45
CA ASN A 254 26.16 -15.09 11.38
C ASN A 254 25.31 -13.90 10.98
N VAL A 255 24.33 -13.57 11.82
CA VAL A 255 23.49 -12.38 11.62
C VAL A 255 24.26 -11.14 12.09
N SER A 256 24.41 -10.15 11.21
CA SER A 256 25.14 -8.91 11.53
C SER A 256 24.39 -8.07 12.57
N THR A 257 25.11 -7.28 13.37
CA THR A 257 24.52 -6.36 14.35
C THR A 257 23.51 -5.41 13.69
N ALA A 258 23.82 -4.93 12.48
CA ALA A 258 22.93 -4.05 11.70
C ALA A 258 21.61 -4.71 11.26
N TRP A 259 21.57 -6.04 11.10
CA TRP A 259 20.31 -6.78 10.93
C TRP A 259 19.59 -6.95 12.27
N VAL A 260 20.32 -7.35 13.33
CA VAL A 260 19.73 -7.56 14.66
C VAL A 260 19.07 -6.28 15.16
N GLU A 261 19.74 -5.14 15.08
CA GLU A 261 19.22 -3.85 15.53
C GLU A 261 18.14 -3.27 14.61
N GLY A 262 18.03 -3.73 13.36
CA GLY A 262 17.15 -3.18 12.34
C GLY A 262 17.76 -1.98 11.58
N THR A 263 17.99 -2.16 10.28
CA THR A 263 18.57 -1.14 9.38
C THR A 263 17.49 -0.48 8.54
N VAL A 264 17.43 0.86 8.55
CA VAL A 264 16.49 1.65 7.75
C VAL A 264 17.28 2.50 6.75
N ARG A 265 17.02 2.31 5.45
CA ARG A 265 17.64 3.06 4.35
C ARG A 265 16.57 3.75 3.51
N ASN A 266 15.99 4.80 4.10
CA ASN A 266 14.90 5.56 3.48
C ASN A 266 15.29 6.10 2.08
N GLU A 267 16.57 6.41 1.84
CA GLU A 267 17.06 6.88 0.55
C GLU A 267 16.91 5.83 -0.57
N LYS A 268 16.94 4.53 -0.24
CA LYS A 268 16.67 3.46 -1.21
C LYS A 268 15.19 3.38 -1.55
N ILE A 269 14.30 3.69 -0.61
CA ILE A 269 12.85 3.74 -0.84
C ILE A 269 12.50 4.91 -1.76
N SER A 270 13.00 6.12 -1.46
CA SER A 270 12.85 7.28 -2.35
C SER A 270 13.41 6.98 -3.74
N ASN A 271 14.61 6.38 -3.82
CA ASN A 271 15.18 5.97 -5.10
C ASN A 271 14.27 4.95 -5.81
N ALA A 272 13.76 3.93 -5.14
CA ALA A 272 12.92 2.89 -5.74
C ALA A 272 11.59 3.45 -6.30
N LEU A 273 10.93 4.35 -5.57
CA LEU A 273 9.70 5.02 -6.00
C LEU A 273 9.90 5.92 -7.24
N ASN A 274 11.07 6.57 -7.37
CA ASN A 274 11.36 7.46 -8.51
C ASN A 274 12.12 6.79 -9.68
N SER A 275 12.78 5.64 -9.48
CA SER A 275 13.74 5.06 -10.45
C SER A 275 13.07 4.41 -11.66
N HIS A 276 12.74 5.25 -12.64
CA HIS A 276 12.27 4.83 -13.95
C HIS A 276 13.22 5.43 -15.02
N PRO A 277 14.28 4.71 -15.44
CA PRO A 277 15.43 5.30 -16.14
C PRO A 277 15.18 5.89 -17.54
N TRP A 278 14.05 5.59 -18.15
CA TRP A 278 13.60 6.21 -19.40
C TRP A 278 12.93 7.58 -19.18
N TYR A 279 12.70 7.95 -17.92
CA TYR A 279 11.92 9.10 -17.48
C TYR A 279 12.81 10.35 -17.29
N GLY A 280 13.48 10.73 -18.38
CA GLY A 280 14.43 11.85 -18.38
C GLY A 280 13.78 13.20 -18.05
N LYS A 281 14.54 14.10 -17.40
CA LYS A 281 14.10 15.45 -17.03
C LYS A 281 13.42 16.16 -18.20
N GLY A 282 12.15 16.53 -18.00
CA GLY A 282 11.30 17.25 -18.96
C GLY A 282 10.09 16.46 -19.47
N VAL A 283 10.01 15.16 -19.13
CA VAL A 283 8.71 14.49 -18.91
C VAL A 283 8.54 14.34 -17.39
N ASP A 284 7.33 14.49 -16.83
CA ASP A 284 7.22 14.79 -15.37
C ASP A 284 6.20 13.97 -14.54
N GLN A 285 5.74 12.80 -15.01
CA GLN A 285 4.79 11.93 -14.32
C GLN A 285 5.29 10.47 -14.21
N VAL A 286 5.66 10.05 -13.00
CA VAL A 286 6.11 8.66 -12.75
C VAL A 286 4.93 7.69 -12.92
N PRO A 287 5.15 6.46 -13.44
CA PRO A 287 4.11 5.45 -13.64
C PRO A 287 3.19 5.19 -12.44
N LEU A 288 3.64 5.44 -11.21
CA LEU A 288 2.88 5.24 -9.99
C LEU A 288 1.62 6.12 -9.87
N ALA A 289 1.72 7.42 -10.15
CA ALA A 289 0.55 8.30 -10.15
C ALA A 289 -0.40 7.95 -11.31
N GLU A 290 0.16 7.61 -12.48
CA GLU A 290 -0.59 7.17 -13.64
C GLU A 290 -1.38 5.87 -13.35
N MET A 291 -0.74 4.89 -12.71
CA MET A 291 -1.35 3.63 -12.25
C MET A 291 -2.48 3.89 -11.24
N VAL A 292 -2.32 4.83 -10.31
CA VAL A 292 -3.40 5.21 -9.38
C VAL A 292 -4.55 5.89 -10.10
N TYR A 293 -4.27 6.86 -10.98
CA TYR A 293 -5.33 7.54 -11.74
C TYR A 293 -6.14 6.55 -12.59
N ARG A 294 -5.47 5.54 -13.18
CA ARG A 294 -6.12 4.46 -13.95
C ARG A 294 -7.06 3.57 -13.12
N LEU A 295 -6.89 3.44 -11.80
CA LEU A 295 -7.84 2.71 -10.95
C LEU A 295 -9.25 3.34 -10.94
N TYR A 296 -9.37 4.62 -11.30
CA TYR A 296 -10.60 5.40 -11.28
C TYR A 296 -11.26 5.59 -12.65
N LEU A 297 -10.64 5.06 -13.71
CA LEU A 297 -11.18 5.13 -15.06
C LEU A 297 -12.06 3.92 -15.34
N HIS A 298 -13.35 4.15 -15.59
CA HIS A 298 -14.32 3.08 -15.91
C HIS A 298 -14.00 2.36 -17.22
N ASP A 299 -13.24 2.97 -18.14
CA ASP A 299 -12.72 2.29 -19.34
C ASP A 299 -11.61 1.26 -18.99
N TYR A 300 -11.12 1.21 -17.74
CA TYR A 300 -10.09 0.28 -17.23
C TYR A 300 -10.64 -0.66 -16.13
N ILE A 301 -11.33 -0.12 -15.14
CA ILE A 301 -11.88 -0.86 -13.99
C ILE A 301 -13.40 -0.83 -14.07
N THR A 302 -14.01 -1.96 -14.46
CA THR A 302 -15.46 -2.06 -14.69
C THR A 302 -16.24 -2.77 -13.56
N SER A 303 -15.54 -3.36 -12.59
CA SER A 303 -16.17 -4.06 -11.47
C SER A 303 -15.35 -4.05 -10.18
N PHE A 304 -16.00 -4.38 -9.05
CA PHE A 304 -15.32 -4.56 -7.76
C PHE A 304 -14.27 -5.68 -7.82
N THR A 305 -14.58 -6.80 -8.48
CA THR A 305 -13.63 -7.92 -8.61
C THR A 305 -12.40 -7.54 -9.42
N GLN A 306 -12.53 -6.63 -10.41
CA GLN A 306 -11.37 -6.06 -11.12
C GLN A 306 -10.58 -5.08 -10.24
N PHE A 307 -11.26 -4.23 -9.46
CA PHE A 307 -10.61 -3.28 -8.56
C PHE A 307 -9.83 -3.96 -7.43
N ALA A 308 -10.43 -4.95 -6.77
CA ALA A 308 -10.05 -5.38 -5.44
C ALA A 308 -8.71 -6.13 -5.38
N THR A 309 -8.46 -7.05 -6.30
CA THR A 309 -7.45 -8.11 -6.09
C THR A 309 -6.64 -8.49 -7.33
N THR A 310 -5.42 -8.96 -7.07
CA THR A 310 -4.60 -9.63 -8.08
C THR A 310 -5.19 -10.95 -8.56
N LYS A 311 -6.13 -11.59 -7.87
CA LYS A 311 -6.59 -12.94 -8.25
C LYS A 311 -7.22 -12.96 -9.65
N PHE A 312 -6.83 -13.96 -10.44
CA PHE A 312 -7.25 -14.15 -11.83
C PHE A 312 -8.00 -15.48 -12.00
N LYS A 313 -9.27 -15.38 -12.40
CA LYS A 313 -10.19 -16.50 -12.66
C LYS A 313 -10.84 -16.26 -14.03
N THR A 314 -10.60 -17.15 -14.98
CA THR A 314 -11.33 -17.15 -16.26
C THR A 314 -12.74 -17.68 -16.04
N SER A 315 -13.77 -16.83 -16.13
CA SER A 315 -15.16 -17.27 -16.34
C SER A 315 -15.46 -17.34 -17.84
N THR A 316 -16.65 -17.81 -18.22
CA THR A 316 -17.15 -17.74 -19.61
C THR A 316 -17.66 -16.37 -20.04
N GLU A 317 -17.71 -15.42 -19.09
CA GLU A 317 -18.25 -14.06 -19.27
C GLU A 317 -17.15 -12.99 -19.11
N TYR A 318 -16.00 -13.36 -18.53
CA TYR A 318 -14.77 -12.58 -18.53
C TYR A 318 -14.00 -12.83 -19.82
N ASP A 319 -13.92 -11.81 -20.68
CA ASP A 319 -13.05 -11.81 -21.85
C ASP A 319 -11.58 -11.59 -21.42
N PRO A 320 -10.68 -12.58 -21.57
CA PRO A 320 -9.27 -12.43 -21.20
C PRO A 320 -8.48 -11.53 -22.17
N ASP A 321 -9.03 -11.27 -23.37
CA ASP A 321 -8.46 -10.37 -24.37
C ASP A 321 -8.91 -8.91 -24.15
N ALA A 322 -9.83 -8.64 -23.20
CA ALA A 322 -10.24 -7.30 -22.79
C ALA A 322 -9.05 -6.54 -22.17
N PRO A 323 -8.43 -5.55 -22.85
CA PRO A 323 -7.11 -5.05 -22.45
C PRO A 323 -7.11 -4.32 -21.10
N ALA A 324 -8.26 -3.76 -20.73
CA ALA A 324 -8.49 -3.00 -19.51
C ALA A 324 -8.26 -3.79 -18.20
N ALA A 325 -8.79 -5.02 -18.12
CA ALA A 325 -9.24 -5.65 -16.86
C ALA A 325 -8.14 -6.36 -16.03
N TYR A 326 -6.93 -5.80 -16.01
CA TYR A 326 -5.72 -6.37 -15.39
C TYR A 326 -5.11 -5.52 -14.27
N LEU A 327 -5.27 -4.20 -14.32
CA LEU A 327 -4.90 -3.30 -13.22
C LEU A 327 -5.85 -3.52 -12.02
N ASN A 328 -5.32 -3.45 -10.80
CA ASN A 328 -6.07 -3.66 -9.55
C ASN A 328 -5.33 -3.01 -8.37
N LEU A 329 -6.04 -2.71 -7.27
CA LEU A 329 -5.50 -2.03 -6.09
C LEU A 329 -4.40 -2.85 -5.40
N GLU A 330 -4.62 -4.15 -5.23
CA GLU A 330 -3.67 -5.07 -4.57
C GLU A 330 -2.31 -5.10 -5.29
N TYR A 331 -2.29 -5.07 -6.63
CA TYR A 331 -1.04 -4.98 -7.41
C TYR A 331 -0.26 -3.69 -7.13
N VAL A 332 -0.94 -2.54 -7.04
CA VAL A 332 -0.25 -1.26 -6.72
C VAL A 332 0.28 -1.30 -5.28
N HIS A 333 -0.51 -1.83 -4.33
CA HIS A 333 -0.11 -2.10 -2.95
C HIS A 333 1.15 -3.00 -2.87
N ASN A 334 1.18 -4.10 -3.62
CA ASN A 334 2.30 -5.03 -3.65
C ASN A 334 3.61 -4.34 -4.10
N ASN A 335 3.53 -3.42 -5.06
CA ASN A 335 4.68 -2.63 -5.48
C ASN A 335 5.17 -1.65 -4.39
N ILE A 336 4.28 -1.04 -3.59
CA ILE A 336 4.69 -0.20 -2.44
C ILE A 336 5.40 -1.04 -1.38
N HIS A 337 4.86 -2.22 -1.07
CA HIS A 337 5.50 -3.18 -0.15
C HIS A 337 6.94 -3.52 -0.58
N ASN A 338 7.14 -3.86 -1.87
CA ASN A 338 8.48 -4.07 -2.43
C ASN A 338 9.37 -2.83 -2.31
N TRP A 339 8.95 -1.68 -2.85
CA TRP A 339 9.78 -0.46 -2.84
C TRP A 339 10.17 -0.01 -1.43
N THR A 340 9.32 -0.28 -0.43
CA THR A 340 9.55 0.09 0.97
C THR A 340 10.48 -0.90 1.69
N GLY A 341 10.30 -2.22 1.48
CA GLY A 341 11.14 -3.23 2.12
C GLY A 341 12.47 -3.49 1.40
N GLY A 342 12.45 -3.47 0.07
CA GLY A 342 13.52 -3.90 -0.83
C GLY A 342 13.53 -5.42 -1.07
N THR A 343 13.77 -5.83 -2.31
CA THR A 343 14.01 -7.24 -2.69
C THR A 343 15.15 -7.42 -3.70
N ASP A 344 16.00 -6.40 -3.88
CA ASP A 344 17.20 -6.53 -4.73
C ASP A 344 18.24 -7.45 -4.10
N VAL A 345 19.07 -8.10 -4.92
CA VAL A 345 20.13 -8.99 -4.44
C VAL A 345 21.02 -8.30 -3.40
N GLY A 346 21.13 -8.95 -2.23
CA GLY A 346 21.84 -8.44 -1.06
C GLY A 346 21.04 -7.47 -0.19
N TYR A 347 19.75 -7.22 -0.48
CA TYR A 347 18.88 -6.33 0.29
C TYR A 347 17.49 -6.92 0.54
N ILE A 348 17.03 -6.89 1.80
CA ILE A 348 15.63 -7.17 2.14
C ILE A 348 15.17 -6.36 3.37
N GLY A 349 13.86 -6.24 3.57
CA GLY A 349 13.26 -5.54 4.70
C GLY A 349 11.87 -6.08 5.00
N HIS A 350 11.35 -5.76 6.19
CA HIS A 350 10.11 -6.34 6.71
C HIS A 350 8.91 -6.05 5.80
N MET A 351 8.81 -4.81 5.27
CA MET A 351 7.74 -4.42 4.35
C MET A 351 7.67 -5.24 3.04
N ALA A 352 8.73 -5.92 2.63
CA ALA A 352 8.70 -6.73 1.40
C ALA A 352 8.08 -8.12 1.59
N GLU A 353 8.07 -8.63 2.82
CA GLU A 353 7.70 -10.01 3.19
C GLU A 353 6.34 -10.02 3.90
N PRO A 354 5.26 -10.57 3.30
CA PRO A 354 3.89 -10.41 3.82
C PRO A 354 3.74 -10.80 5.28
N VAL A 355 4.37 -11.90 5.69
CA VAL A 355 4.26 -12.47 7.04
C VAL A 355 4.87 -11.62 8.16
N VAL A 356 5.68 -10.60 7.82
CA VAL A 356 6.32 -9.69 8.79
C VAL A 356 6.15 -8.20 8.48
N ALA A 357 5.48 -7.85 7.37
CA ALA A 357 5.31 -6.46 6.95
C ALA A 357 4.56 -5.59 7.98
N GLY A 358 3.55 -6.14 8.66
CA GLY A 358 2.77 -5.45 9.70
C GLY A 358 3.59 -4.93 10.89
N TYR A 359 4.81 -5.44 11.08
CA TYR A 359 5.72 -4.97 12.14
C TYR A 359 6.39 -3.63 11.81
N ASP A 360 6.50 -3.20 10.56
CA ASP A 360 7.09 -1.87 10.27
C ASP A 360 6.03 -0.77 10.51
N PRO A 361 6.32 0.27 11.31
CA PRO A 361 5.38 1.37 11.57
C PRO A 361 4.81 2.05 10.31
N ILE A 362 5.52 2.03 9.17
CA ILE A 362 5.03 2.62 7.92
C ILE A 362 3.88 1.81 7.29
N PHE A 363 3.73 0.53 7.64
CA PHE A 363 2.65 -0.35 7.18
C PHE A 363 1.27 0.29 7.37
N TRP A 364 1.03 0.85 8.55
CA TRP A 364 -0.26 1.41 8.95
C TRP A 364 -0.61 2.68 8.16
N MET A 365 0.38 3.52 7.85
CA MET A 365 0.18 4.70 6.98
C MET A 365 0.03 4.32 5.51
N HIS A 366 0.69 3.26 5.06
CA HIS A 366 0.49 2.69 3.72
C HIS A 366 -0.94 2.15 3.56
N HIS A 367 -1.38 1.27 4.46
CA HIS A 367 -2.72 0.67 4.43
C HIS A 367 -3.84 1.67 4.70
N ALA A 368 -3.62 2.73 5.50
CA ALA A 368 -4.55 3.86 5.59
C ALA A 368 -4.77 4.58 4.24
N ASN A 369 -3.77 4.57 3.33
CA ASN A 369 -3.94 5.08 1.96
C ASN A 369 -4.54 4.03 1.01
N VAL A 370 -4.29 2.73 1.20
CA VAL A 370 -5.00 1.64 0.47
C VAL A 370 -6.51 1.73 0.74
N ASP A 371 -6.89 1.91 2.00
CA ASP A 371 -8.27 2.15 2.42
C ASP A 371 -8.84 3.46 1.82
N ARG A 372 -8.02 4.52 1.71
CA ARG A 372 -8.41 5.74 0.99
C ARG A 372 -8.68 5.46 -0.49
N GLN A 373 -7.83 4.70 -1.18
CA GLN A 373 -8.05 4.36 -2.59
C GLN A 373 -9.35 3.55 -2.76
N PHE A 374 -9.64 2.65 -1.82
CA PHE A 374 -10.90 1.90 -1.80
C PHE A 374 -12.11 2.82 -1.61
N ALA A 375 -12.09 3.71 -0.61
CA ALA A 375 -13.17 4.68 -0.37
C ALA A 375 -13.40 5.64 -1.57
N LEU A 376 -12.33 6.08 -2.23
CA LEU A 376 -12.38 6.88 -3.47
C LEU A 376 -13.06 6.10 -4.61
N TRP A 377 -12.68 4.84 -4.82
CA TRP A 377 -13.27 3.99 -5.86
C TRP A 377 -14.74 3.69 -5.59
N GLN A 378 -15.09 3.36 -4.34
CA GLN A 378 -16.48 3.17 -3.91
C GLN A 378 -17.32 4.43 -4.16
N THR A 379 -16.74 5.61 -3.95
CA THR A 379 -17.42 6.90 -4.17
C THR A 379 -17.71 7.12 -5.65
N ILE A 380 -16.73 6.97 -6.53
CA ILE A 380 -16.89 7.17 -7.98
C ILE A 380 -17.92 6.19 -8.56
N ASN A 381 -17.92 4.94 -8.09
CA ASN A 381 -18.81 3.88 -8.57
C ASN A 381 -20.14 3.81 -7.81
N SER A 382 -20.41 4.74 -6.88
CA SER A 382 -21.59 4.70 -5.99
C SER A 382 -22.94 4.75 -6.72
N LYS A 383 -23.00 5.33 -7.92
CA LYS A 383 -24.19 5.30 -8.79
C LYS A 383 -24.57 3.90 -9.27
N GLU A 384 -23.60 3.01 -9.41
CA GLU A 384 -23.79 1.61 -9.79
C GLU A 384 -23.34 0.69 -8.65
N SER A 385 -23.54 1.17 -7.41
CA SER A 385 -23.09 0.52 -6.18
C SER A 385 -23.62 -0.90 -6.00
N ASP A 386 -24.83 -1.20 -6.47
CA ASP A 386 -25.36 -2.57 -6.47
C ASP A 386 -24.47 -3.51 -7.30
N LYS A 387 -24.24 -3.21 -8.58
CA LYS A 387 -23.32 -4.00 -9.44
C LYS A 387 -21.92 -4.09 -8.83
N ASN A 388 -21.42 -2.97 -8.32
CA ASN A 388 -20.05 -2.79 -7.84
C ASN A 388 -19.82 -3.25 -6.38
N TRP A 389 -20.48 -4.32 -5.94
CA TRP A 389 -20.32 -4.83 -4.57
C TRP A 389 -20.66 -6.32 -4.41
N PHE A 390 -19.81 -7.22 -4.92
CA PHE A 390 -19.95 -8.69 -4.83
C PHE A 390 -21.29 -9.27 -5.37
N GLN A 391 -22.18 -8.49 -5.99
CA GLN A 391 -23.55 -8.92 -6.28
C GLN A 391 -23.67 -9.90 -7.45
N ASP A 392 -22.70 -9.94 -8.38
CA ASP A 392 -22.65 -10.98 -9.41
C ASP A 392 -21.91 -12.24 -8.90
N PRO A 393 -22.58 -13.40 -8.78
CA PRO A 393 -21.91 -14.66 -8.41
C PRO A 393 -20.90 -15.16 -9.46
N SER A 394 -20.93 -14.67 -10.70
CA SER A 394 -19.91 -14.98 -11.72
C SER A 394 -18.53 -14.47 -11.28
N GLU A 395 -18.52 -13.25 -10.73
CA GLU A 395 -17.35 -12.51 -10.27
C GLU A 395 -16.87 -12.92 -8.88
N GLN A 396 -17.68 -13.64 -8.10
CA GLN A 396 -17.27 -14.17 -6.79
C GLN A 396 -16.13 -15.19 -6.96
N LEU A 397 -15.06 -15.01 -6.19
CA LEU A 397 -13.86 -15.85 -6.26
C LEU A 397 -13.88 -16.90 -5.14
N GLN A 398 -13.16 -17.99 -5.35
CA GLN A 398 -12.87 -18.92 -4.26
C GLN A 398 -11.62 -18.44 -3.53
N ASP A 399 -11.67 -18.41 -2.21
CA ASP A 399 -10.53 -18.02 -1.39
C ASP A 399 -9.47 -19.14 -1.36
N ASP A 400 -8.21 -18.75 -1.27
CA ASP A 400 -7.09 -19.70 -1.19
C ASP A 400 -6.97 -20.33 0.21
N GLY A 401 -7.67 -19.77 1.19
CA GLY A 401 -7.67 -20.14 2.59
C GLY A 401 -6.68 -19.32 3.41
N THR A 402 -7.18 -18.73 4.48
CA THR A 402 -6.46 -18.03 5.54
C THR A 402 -6.45 -18.88 6.82
N TRP A 403 -5.96 -18.34 7.93
CA TRP A 403 -6.06 -18.94 9.26
C TRP A 403 -7.49 -19.43 9.59
N SER A 404 -8.52 -18.68 9.18
CA SER A 404 -9.94 -18.95 9.46
C SER A 404 -10.77 -19.39 8.25
N ILE A 405 -10.45 -18.91 7.05
CA ILE A 405 -11.21 -19.21 5.83
C ILE A 405 -10.70 -20.55 5.29
N LYS A 406 -11.64 -21.45 5.00
CA LYS A 406 -11.29 -22.74 4.39
C LYS A 406 -11.05 -22.54 2.88
N PRO A 407 -9.96 -23.07 2.31
CA PRO A 407 -9.72 -23.00 0.88
C PRO A 407 -10.86 -23.57 0.06
N GLY A 408 -11.18 -22.89 -1.05
CA GLY A 408 -12.25 -23.29 -1.96
C GLY A 408 -13.64 -22.85 -1.50
N ASP A 409 -13.79 -22.28 -0.31
CA ASP A 409 -15.00 -21.52 0.06
C ASP A 409 -15.03 -20.22 -0.77
N THR A 410 -16.23 -19.66 -0.98
CA THR A 410 -16.43 -18.50 -1.88
C THR A 410 -16.46 -17.19 -1.10
N ASP A 411 -15.74 -16.18 -1.59
CA ASP A 411 -15.77 -14.81 -1.07
C ASP A 411 -17.14 -14.16 -1.33
N THR A 412 -17.91 -13.97 -0.26
CA THR A 412 -19.20 -13.25 -0.23
C THR A 412 -19.09 -11.94 0.56
N PRO A 413 -19.96 -10.94 0.37
CA PRO A 413 -19.91 -9.71 1.17
C PRO A 413 -20.29 -9.94 2.64
N SER A 414 -20.91 -11.09 2.94
CA SER A 414 -21.24 -11.60 4.27
C SER A 414 -20.15 -12.47 4.91
N THR A 415 -18.99 -12.67 4.26
CA THR A 415 -17.91 -13.53 4.79
C THR A 415 -17.29 -12.89 6.04
N PRO A 416 -17.09 -13.64 7.15
CA PRO A 416 -16.49 -13.10 8.37
C PRO A 416 -15.07 -12.58 8.16
N LEU A 417 -14.86 -11.30 8.41
CA LEU A 417 -13.56 -10.63 8.41
C LEU A 417 -12.84 -10.87 9.75
N THR A 418 -12.51 -12.12 10.02
CA THR A 418 -11.82 -12.55 11.24
C THR A 418 -10.41 -11.96 11.34
N PRO A 419 -9.87 -11.66 12.54
CA PRO A 419 -10.47 -11.91 13.86
C PRO A 419 -11.26 -10.68 14.38
N PHE A 420 -11.72 -9.80 13.49
CA PHE A 420 -12.28 -8.51 13.89
C PHE A 420 -13.73 -8.68 14.37
N HIS A 421 -13.95 -8.45 15.67
CA HIS A 421 -15.27 -8.45 16.29
C HIS A 421 -15.83 -7.02 16.38
N LYS A 422 -17.11 -6.82 16.06
CA LYS A 422 -17.81 -5.52 16.19
C LYS A 422 -18.53 -5.34 17.52
N ASP A 423 -18.52 -6.36 18.38
CA ASP A 423 -19.09 -6.35 19.72
C ASP A 423 -18.31 -7.26 20.70
N THR A 424 -18.80 -7.32 21.94
CA THR A 424 -18.22 -8.10 23.04
C THR A 424 -18.78 -9.53 23.17
N VAL A 425 -19.69 -9.94 22.27
CA VAL A 425 -20.28 -11.31 22.24
C VAL A 425 -19.71 -12.18 21.11
N GLY A 426 -18.84 -11.62 20.27
CA GLY A 426 -18.11 -12.33 19.23
C GLY A 426 -18.72 -12.22 17.83
N THR A 427 -19.57 -11.22 17.55
CA THR A 427 -20.04 -11.02 16.18
C THR A 427 -18.92 -10.42 15.34
N TYR A 428 -18.55 -11.10 14.25
CA TYR A 428 -17.56 -10.62 13.30
C TYR A 428 -18.02 -9.40 12.48
N PHE A 429 -17.04 -8.65 11.99
CA PHE A 429 -17.21 -7.80 10.81
C PHE A 429 -17.46 -8.65 9.55
N THR A 430 -18.14 -8.04 8.59
CA THR A 430 -18.32 -8.52 7.21
C THR A 430 -18.02 -7.37 6.25
N SER A 431 -17.87 -7.64 4.94
CA SER A 431 -17.68 -6.56 3.96
C SER A 431 -18.83 -5.55 4.00
N ASP A 432 -20.07 -6.01 4.15
CA ASP A 432 -21.23 -5.11 4.24
C ASP A 432 -21.22 -4.18 5.47
N ASP A 433 -20.65 -4.61 6.61
CA ASP A 433 -20.47 -3.74 7.78
C ASP A 433 -19.51 -2.58 7.49
N ILE A 434 -18.43 -2.85 6.75
CA ILE A 434 -17.35 -1.89 6.46
C ILE A 434 -17.56 -1.10 5.17
N ARG A 435 -18.65 -1.39 4.44
CA ARG A 435 -18.97 -0.77 3.14
C ARG A 435 -19.05 0.75 3.23
N ASP A 436 -19.70 1.24 4.27
CA ASP A 436 -19.78 2.66 4.62
C ASP A 436 -18.80 2.92 5.77
N TRP A 437 -17.62 3.46 5.41
CA TRP A 437 -16.55 3.76 6.36
C TRP A 437 -16.93 4.87 7.35
N THR A 438 -17.87 5.76 6.99
CA THR A 438 -18.22 6.93 7.83
C THR A 438 -18.92 6.55 9.13
N LYS A 439 -19.64 5.42 9.17
CA LYS A 439 -20.20 4.83 10.40
C LYS A 439 -19.14 4.51 11.46
N TRP A 440 -17.91 4.24 11.02
CA TRP A 440 -16.77 3.97 11.89
C TRP A 440 -16.00 5.24 12.26
N GLY A 441 -16.62 6.41 12.00
CA GLY A 441 -16.24 7.70 12.57
C GLY A 441 -15.06 8.39 11.91
N TYR A 442 -14.70 8.02 10.67
CA TYR A 442 -13.65 8.66 9.89
C TYR A 442 -14.06 8.87 8.43
N SER A 443 -13.39 9.81 7.74
CA SER A 443 -13.36 9.87 6.27
C SER A 443 -12.03 10.47 5.80
N TYR A 444 -11.98 10.95 4.55
CA TYR A 444 -10.78 11.49 3.89
C TYR A 444 -11.04 12.91 3.33
N PRO A 445 -10.01 13.73 3.07
CA PRO A 445 -10.15 15.12 2.61
C PRO A 445 -11.03 15.28 1.38
N GLU A 446 -10.96 14.34 0.43
CA GLU A 446 -11.77 14.35 -0.79
C GLU A 446 -13.23 13.95 -0.52
N LEU A 447 -13.47 13.17 0.55
CA LEU A 447 -14.67 12.37 0.77
C LEU A 447 -15.55 12.93 1.90
N GLN A 448 -16.02 14.16 1.73
CA GLN A 448 -16.80 14.90 2.73
C GLN A 448 -18.24 15.22 2.25
N PRO A 449 -19.13 14.23 2.06
CA PRO A 449 -20.43 14.42 1.40
C PRO A 449 -21.38 15.40 2.12
N TRP A 450 -21.18 15.63 3.41
CA TRP A 450 -21.93 16.60 4.24
C TRP A 450 -21.69 18.07 3.88
N LEU A 451 -20.65 18.40 3.11
CA LEU A 451 -20.32 19.79 2.76
C LEU A 451 -21.45 20.45 1.95
N SER A 452 -21.78 21.70 2.29
CA SER A 452 -22.86 22.47 1.66
C SER A 452 -22.69 22.67 0.15
N LYS A 453 -21.45 22.59 -0.38
CA LYS A 453 -21.20 22.63 -1.84
C LYS A 453 -21.85 21.47 -2.61
N TYR A 454 -22.24 20.38 -1.94
CA TYR A 454 -22.93 19.24 -2.54
C TYR A 454 -24.45 19.26 -2.32
N LYS A 455 -25.02 20.31 -1.72
CA LYS A 455 -26.46 20.38 -1.40
C LYS A 455 -27.19 21.32 -2.36
N SER A 456 -28.41 20.94 -2.74
CA SER A 456 -29.22 21.65 -3.72
C SER A 456 -30.34 22.47 -3.08
N LEU A 457 -30.31 23.80 -3.31
CA LEU A 457 -31.44 24.66 -2.99
C LEU A 457 -32.65 24.29 -3.87
N PRO A 458 -33.90 24.33 -3.35
CA PRO A 458 -34.30 24.88 -2.05
C PRO A 458 -34.58 23.82 -0.97
N HIS A 459 -34.00 22.62 -1.06
CA HIS A 459 -34.38 21.46 -0.21
C HIS A 459 -33.18 20.75 0.44
N ASP A 460 -31.98 21.34 0.37
CA ASP A 460 -30.70 20.84 0.88
C ASP A 460 -30.35 19.39 0.48
N GLN A 461 -30.96 18.89 -0.61
CA GLN A 461 -30.77 17.52 -1.06
C GLN A 461 -29.36 17.32 -1.61
N PHE A 462 -28.70 16.26 -1.13
CA PHE A 462 -27.37 15.85 -1.56
C PHE A 462 -27.34 15.49 -3.06
N ASN A 463 -26.46 16.14 -3.80
CA ASN A 463 -26.26 15.98 -5.23
C ASN A 463 -25.04 15.09 -5.48
N VAL A 464 -25.31 13.78 -5.63
CA VAL A 464 -24.28 12.75 -5.87
C VAL A 464 -23.51 12.97 -7.17
N ASP A 465 -24.12 13.56 -8.20
CA ASP A 465 -23.45 13.91 -9.47
C ASP A 465 -22.37 14.96 -9.26
N LEU A 466 -22.70 16.03 -8.53
CA LEU A 466 -21.77 17.11 -8.20
C LEU A 466 -20.64 16.63 -7.26
N TYR A 467 -20.97 15.74 -6.32
CA TYR A 467 -19.98 15.11 -5.43
C TYR A 467 -18.99 14.23 -6.20
N ILE A 468 -19.47 13.31 -7.06
CA ILE A 468 -18.60 12.45 -7.88
C ILE A 468 -17.74 13.28 -8.85
N ALA A 469 -18.30 14.34 -9.46
CA ALA A 469 -17.54 15.23 -10.33
C ALA A 469 -16.41 15.96 -9.60
N ASP A 470 -16.67 16.45 -8.38
CA ASP A 470 -15.67 17.13 -7.55
C ASP A 470 -14.59 16.16 -7.02
N VAL A 471 -14.96 14.92 -6.67
CA VAL A 471 -13.99 13.85 -6.31
C VAL A 471 -13.12 13.47 -7.52
N LYS A 472 -13.70 13.30 -8.71
CA LYS A 472 -12.94 13.11 -9.97
C LYS A 472 -11.98 14.26 -10.24
N ASN A 473 -12.41 15.51 -10.05
CA ASN A 473 -11.56 16.69 -10.25
C ASN A 473 -10.40 16.75 -9.26
N GLN A 474 -10.62 16.38 -7.99
CA GLN A 474 -9.54 16.26 -7.00
C GLN A 474 -8.55 15.16 -7.37
N LEU A 475 -9.02 13.99 -7.83
CA LEU A 475 -8.16 12.92 -8.32
C LEU A 475 -7.39 13.30 -9.59
N LYS A 476 -7.98 14.12 -10.47
CA LYS A 476 -7.29 14.73 -11.59
C LYS A 476 -6.16 15.65 -11.08
N ALA A 477 -6.44 16.57 -10.15
CA ALA A 477 -5.44 17.48 -9.60
C ALA A 477 -4.30 16.78 -8.83
N LEU A 478 -4.56 15.61 -8.22
CA LEU A 478 -3.54 14.84 -7.49
C LEU A 478 -2.69 13.93 -8.38
N TYR A 479 -3.29 13.25 -9.37
CA TYR A 479 -2.66 12.12 -10.06
C TYR A 479 -2.76 12.16 -11.60
N SER A 480 -3.61 13.01 -12.20
CA SER A 480 -3.66 13.14 -13.67
C SER A 480 -2.43 13.86 -14.18
N PRO A 481 -1.88 13.47 -15.34
CA PRO A 481 -0.68 14.08 -15.86
C PRO A 481 -0.85 15.53 -16.35
N PHE A 482 -2.04 15.97 -16.75
CA PHE A 482 -2.27 17.29 -17.37
C PHE A 482 -3.53 18.02 -16.88
N GLU A 483 -3.42 19.34 -16.82
CA GLU A 483 -4.53 20.30 -16.80
C GLU A 483 -5.13 20.45 -18.22
N GLU A 484 -6.03 19.54 -18.59
CA GLU A 484 -6.91 19.73 -19.77
C GLU A 484 -8.34 20.09 -19.33
N GLU A 485 -9.02 20.97 -20.07
CA GLU A 485 -10.42 21.36 -19.83
C GLU A 485 -11.45 20.24 -20.13
N GLN A 486 -11.03 19.09 -20.68
CA GLN A 486 -11.89 17.96 -21.02
C GLN A 486 -11.48 16.65 -20.31
N GLU A 487 -12.41 15.69 -20.23
CA GLU A 487 -12.13 14.31 -19.80
C GLU A 487 -11.52 13.52 -20.98
N SER A 488 -10.20 13.31 -20.97
CA SER A 488 -9.54 12.34 -21.88
C SER A 488 -9.73 10.92 -21.36
N LYS A 489 -10.17 10.00 -22.23
CA LYS A 489 -10.33 8.56 -21.93
C LYS A 489 -9.02 7.81 -21.66
N VAL A 490 -7.90 8.35 -22.13
CA VAL A 490 -6.55 7.82 -21.88
C VAL A 490 -5.78 8.81 -21.01
N PRO A 491 -5.02 8.36 -19.99
CA PRO A 491 -4.03 9.19 -19.31
C PRO A 491 -2.99 9.68 -20.31
N ARG A 492 -3.10 10.93 -20.77
CA ARG A 492 -2.16 11.53 -21.72
C ARG A 492 -0.86 11.87 -20.99
N SER A 493 0.01 10.90 -20.72
CA SER A 493 1.28 11.10 -19.97
C SER A 493 2.32 12.00 -20.67
N LEU A 494 1.95 12.73 -21.73
CA LEU A 494 2.86 13.53 -22.56
C LEU A 494 2.19 14.62 -23.43
N GLY A 495 0.90 14.94 -23.21
CA GLY A 495 0.24 16.10 -23.86
C GLY A 495 0.13 16.06 -25.40
N ILE A 496 0.23 14.89 -26.02
CA ILE A 496 0.24 14.74 -27.49
C ILE A 496 -1.19 14.80 -28.03
N GLU A 497 -1.55 15.89 -28.70
CA GLU A 497 -2.78 15.97 -29.47
C GLU A 497 -2.86 14.88 -30.55
N HIS A 498 -4.08 14.45 -30.87
CA HIS A 498 -4.43 13.42 -31.86
C HIS A 498 -4.09 11.95 -31.52
N TRP A 499 -3.26 11.65 -30.52
CA TRP A 499 -3.07 10.25 -30.08
C TRP A 499 -4.17 9.78 -29.13
N THR A 500 -4.75 8.60 -29.39
CA THR A 500 -6.00 8.12 -28.76
C THR A 500 -5.98 6.67 -28.29
N LYS A 501 -4.87 5.93 -28.47
CA LYS A 501 -4.74 4.53 -28.07
C LYS A 501 -3.79 4.42 -26.86
N ASP A 502 -4.07 3.48 -25.98
CA ASP A 502 -3.17 3.17 -24.86
C ASP A 502 -2.41 1.86 -25.12
N ILE A 503 -1.20 1.76 -24.57
CA ILE A 503 -0.28 0.63 -24.80
C ILE A 503 0.23 0.17 -23.43
N ILE A 504 -0.13 -1.06 -23.11
CA ILE A 504 -0.01 -1.70 -21.79
C ILE A 504 0.52 -3.11 -21.94
N ILE A 505 1.25 -3.59 -20.94
CA ILE A 505 1.62 -5.01 -20.81
C ILE A 505 0.72 -5.62 -19.74
N ASN A 506 -0.25 -6.43 -20.18
CA ASN A 506 -1.01 -7.28 -19.28
C ASN A 506 -0.21 -8.55 -18.96
N VAL A 507 -0.22 -8.94 -17.69
CA VAL A 507 0.58 -10.06 -17.18
C VAL A 507 -0.34 -10.97 -16.36
N THR A 508 -0.50 -12.22 -16.80
CA THR A 508 -1.00 -13.31 -15.95
C THR A 508 0.20 -14.11 -15.46
N TYR A 509 0.28 -14.38 -14.15
CA TYR A 509 1.39 -15.08 -13.52
C TYR A 509 0.92 -16.09 -12.46
N ASP A 510 1.77 -17.03 -12.09
CA ASP A 510 1.53 -18.03 -11.02
C ASP A 510 2.13 -17.51 -9.71
N ARG A 511 1.28 -17.12 -8.77
CA ARG A 511 1.70 -16.57 -7.45
C ARG A 511 2.55 -17.56 -6.63
N PHE A 512 2.50 -18.85 -6.97
CA PHE A 512 3.20 -19.92 -6.26
C PHE A 512 4.34 -20.54 -7.06
N ALA A 513 4.74 -19.93 -8.18
CA ALA A 513 5.98 -20.23 -8.88
C ALA A 513 7.20 -20.08 -7.95
N PHE A 514 8.31 -20.74 -8.29
CA PHE A 514 9.52 -20.84 -7.45
C PHE A 514 9.27 -21.36 -6.02
N ASN A 515 8.22 -22.18 -5.84
CA ASN A 515 7.71 -22.60 -4.53
C ASN A 515 7.21 -21.41 -3.68
N GLY A 516 6.49 -20.44 -4.27
CA GLY A 516 5.85 -19.32 -3.55
C GLY A 516 6.77 -18.20 -3.07
N THR A 517 8.08 -18.32 -3.29
CA THR A 517 9.06 -17.27 -2.95
C THR A 517 8.82 -16.01 -3.78
N PRO A 518 8.79 -14.81 -3.17
CA PRO A 518 8.61 -13.56 -3.89
C PRO A 518 9.59 -13.38 -5.05
N TYR A 519 9.03 -12.98 -6.19
CA TYR A 519 9.76 -12.73 -7.42
C TYR A 519 9.23 -11.51 -8.17
N THR A 520 10.11 -10.91 -8.98
CA THR A 520 9.83 -9.74 -9.80
C THR A 520 10.02 -10.07 -11.27
N ILE A 521 9.01 -9.77 -12.09
CA ILE A 521 9.05 -9.79 -13.55
C ILE A 521 9.38 -8.37 -14.02
N TYR A 522 10.61 -8.12 -14.48
CA TYR A 522 11.02 -6.81 -15.00
C TYR A 522 10.87 -6.77 -16.52
N PHE A 523 10.36 -5.65 -17.04
CA PHE A 523 10.20 -5.39 -18.47
C PHE A 523 11.18 -4.32 -18.96
N PHE A 524 11.67 -4.49 -20.18
CA PHE A 524 12.67 -3.64 -20.81
C PHE A 524 12.33 -3.40 -22.28
N ILE A 525 12.58 -2.20 -22.80
CA ILE A 525 12.45 -1.88 -24.23
C ILE A 525 13.78 -1.32 -24.75
N GLY A 526 14.54 -2.14 -25.49
CA GLY A 526 15.87 -1.78 -26.02
C GLY A 526 16.63 -2.90 -26.74
N SER A 527 17.74 -3.39 -26.15
CA SER A 527 18.64 -4.40 -26.72
C SER A 527 19.04 -5.45 -25.66
N PRO A 528 18.87 -6.77 -25.89
CA PRO A 528 19.12 -7.80 -24.88
C PRO A 528 20.55 -7.77 -24.30
N SER A 529 21.53 -7.49 -25.16
CA SER A 529 22.95 -7.40 -24.83
C SER A 529 23.31 -6.31 -23.82
N SER A 530 22.45 -5.30 -23.64
CA SER A 530 22.63 -4.32 -22.56
C SER A 530 22.38 -4.94 -21.19
N LEU A 531 21.31 -5.74 -21.09
CA LEU A 531 20.85 -6.34 -19.85
C LEU A 531 21.79 -7.47 -19.37
N GLU A 532 22.31 -8.27 -20.31
CA GLU A 532 23.29 -9.34 -20.02
C GLU A 532 24.60 -8.82 -19.39
N ASN A 533 25.01 -7.62 -19.79
CA ASN A 533 26.24 -6.99 -19.31
C ASN A 533 26.04 -6.09 -18.10
N TYR A 534 24.80 -5.71 -17.78
CA TYR A 534 24.49 -4.82 -16.66
C TYR A 534 24.73 -5.47 -15.29
N LYS A 535 25.30 -4.71 -14.36
CA LYS A 535 25.68 -5.17 -12.99
C LYS A 535 25.04 -4.35 -11.86
N GLY A 536 24.15 -3.40 -12.19
CA GLY A 536 23.36 -2.66 -11.21
C GLY A 536 22.03 -3.34 -10.87
N ALA A 537 21.23 -2.69 -10.03
CA ALA A 537 19.85 -3.13 -9.73
C ALA A 537 18.94 -2.90 -10.95
N TRP A 538 18.14 -3.89 -11.34
CA TRP A 538 17.53 -3.93 -12.69
C TRP A 538 16.50 -2.82 -12.95
N GLN A 539 15.83 -2.31 -11.91
CA GLN A 539 14.97 -1.13 -11.99
C GLN A 539 15.74 0.15 -12.39
N GLN A 540 17.04 0.20 -12.15
CA GLN A 540 17.96 1.28 -12.55
C GLN A 540 18.57 1.06 -13.95
N HIS A 541 18.22 -0.02 -14.66
CA HIS A 541 18.72 -0.26 -16.02
C HIS A 541 18.11 0.74 -17.02
N PRO A 542 18.90 1.44 -17.87
CA PRO A 542 18.42 2.45 -18.82
C PRO A 542 17.20 2.07 -19.66
N GLN A 543 17.09 0.80 -20.03
CA GLN A 543 16.03 0.30 -20.91
C GLN A 543 14.82 -0.29 -20.16
N HIS A 544 14.84 -0.35 -18.83
CA HIS A 544 13.68 -0.75 -18.01
C HIS A 544 12.43 0.06 -18.44
N VAL A 545 11.23 -0.52 -18.29
CA VAL A 545 9.94 0.17 -18.55
C VAL A 545 8.86 -0.13 -17.50
N GLY A 546 9.20 -0.84 -16.42
CA GLY A 546 8.28 -1.25 -15.36
C GLY A 546 8.39 -2.73 -15.03
N PHE A 547 7.69 -3.18 -14.00
CA PHE A 547 7.80 -4.53 -13.45
C PHE A 547 6.50 -5.00 -12.78
N VAL A 548 6.42 -6.29 -12.49
CA VAL A 548 5.39 -6.90 -11.64
C VAL A 548 6.06 -7.62 -10.48
N TYR A 549 5.73 -7.26 -9.24
CA TYR A 549 6.18 -7.96 -8.03
C TYR A 549 5.09 -8.91 -7.51
N THR A 550 5.51 -10.08 -7.04
CA THR A 550 4.62 -11.10 -6.47
C THR A 550 4.72 -11.07 -4.94
N PHE A 551 3.67 -10.58 -4.29
CA PHE A 551 3.58 -10.55 -2.82
C PHE A 551 3.02 -11.90 -2.35
N SER A 552 3.94 -12.83 -2.07
CA SER A 552 3.68 -14.25 -1.80
C SER A 552 4.55 -14.74 -0.62
N ASN A 553 4.31 -15.96 -0.15
CA ASN A 553 5.05 -16.58 0.96
C ASN A 553 5.67 -17.92 0.53
N PRO A 554 6.95 -18.22 0.88
CA PRO A 554 7.60 -19.47 0.52
C PRO A 554 6.88 -20.75 1.01
N ILE A 555 6.89 -21.77 0.14
CA ILE A 555 6.33 -23.10 0.33
C ILE A 555 7.45 -24.02 0.82
N TYR A 556 7.68 -24.00 2.13
CA TYR A 556 8.74 -24.76 2.80
C TYR A 556 8.80 -26.24 2.38
N ARG A 557 10.01 -26.70 1.99
CA ARG A 557 10.27 -28.09 1.55
C ARG A 557 10.68 -29.06 2.66
N ASN A 558 10.94 -28.63 3.90
CA ASN A 558 11.66 -29.44 4.91
C ASN A 558 10.93 -29.61 6.25
N ARG A 559 11.18 -30.73 6.94
CA ARG A 559 10.37 -31.28 8.05
C ARG A 559 10.49 -30.55 9.41
N ALA A 560 11.40 -29.58 9.55
CA ALA A 560 11.72 -28.95 10.84
C ALA A 560 10.94 -27.65 11.11
N ALA A 561 10.35 -27.05 10.09
CA ALA A 561 9.34 -26.00 10.20
C ALA A 561 8.01 -26.54 9.66
N PRO A 562 6.86 -26.27 10.29
CA PRO A 562 5.56 -26.70 9.78
C PRO A 562 5.17 -25.84 8.56
N GLY A 563 5.62 -26.26 7.37
CA GLY A 563 5.27 -25.59 6.12
C GLY A 563 3.76 -25.59 5.84
N CYS A 564 3.25 -24.50 5.25
CA CYS A 564 1.84 -24.40 4.90
C CYS A 564 1.42 -25.54 3.94
N GLY A 565 0.55 -26.42 4.42
CA GLY A 565 -0.02 -27.51 3.64
C GLY A 565 -0.92 -27.02 2.50
N ASN A 566 -1.51 -25.83 2.65
CA ASN A 566 -2.37 -25.24 1.63
C ASN A 566 -1.57 -24.60 0.49
N CYS A 567 -0.48 -23.86 0.71
CA CYS A 567 0.30 -23.31 -0.41
C CYS A 567 0.91 -24.41 -1.31
N ARG A 568 1.30 -25.55 -0.74
CA ARG A 568 1.71 -26.73 -1.53
C ARG A 568 0.58 -27.29 -2.41
N ARG A 569 -0.69 -27.08 -2.04
CA ARG A 569 -1.87 -27.44 -2.83
C ARG A 569 -2.24 -26.34 -3.83
N LYS A 570 -2.16 -25.05 -3.46
CA LYS A 570 -2.31 -23.88 -4.37
C LYS A 570 -1.37 -23.99 -5.58
N ALA A 571 -0.11 -24.36 -5.35
CA ALA A 571 0.90 -24.63 -6.40
C ALA A 571 0.64 -25.87 -7.28
N LEU A 572 -0.33 -26.72 -6.92
CA LEU A 572 -0.77 -27.88 -7.72
C LEU A 572 -2.13 -27.62 -8.41
N GLU A 573 -2.93 -26.71 -7.87
CA GLU A 573 -4.20 -26.24 -8.44
C GLU A 573 -3.99 -25.12 -9.47
N GLY A 574 -2.87 -24.40 -9.39
CA GLY A 574 -2.43 -23.45 -10.41
C GLY A 574 -3.10 -22.08 -10.31
N THR A 575 -3.31 -21.57 -9.09
CA THR A 575 -3.85 -20.21 -8.84
C THR A 575 -3.05 -19.18 -9.63
N ARG A 576 -3.76 -18.35 -10.39
CA ARG A 576 -3.18 -17.28 -11.20
C ARG A 576 -3.52 -15.91 -10.64
N SER A 577 -2.61 -14.99 -10.85
CA SER A 577 -2.75 -13.58 -10.51
C SER A 577 -2.50 -12.70 -11.74
N ARG A 578 -3.03 -11.47 -11.73
CA ARG A 578 -2.97 -10.48 -12.81
C ARG A 578 -2.29 -9.18 -12.35
N ALA A 579 -1.63 -8.54 -13.31
CA ALA A 579 -1.08 -7.19 -13.19
C ALA A 579 -1.01 -6.50 -14.56
N GLN A 580 -0.82 -5.17 -14.57
CA GLN A 580 -0.75 -4.35 -15.78
C GLN A 580 0.37 -3.31 -15.66
N VAL A 581 1.27 -3.24 -16.65
CA VAL A 581 2.34 -2.23 -16.71
C VAL A 581 2.05 -1.23 -17.84
N PRO A 582 1.77 0.06 -17.56
CA PRO A 582 1.66 1.10 -18.58
C PRO A 582 3.00 1.34 -19.28
N ILE A 583 3.02 1.26 -20.62
CA ILE A 583 4.23 1.53 -21.42
C ILE A 583 4.04 2.63 -22.46
N THR A 584 2.85 3.24 -22.56
CA THR A 584 2.58 4.41 -23.43
C THR A 584 3.65 5.48 -23.25
N GLY A 585 3.82 6.07 -22.06
CA GLY A 585 4.86 7.08 -21.82
C GLY A 585 6.29 6.61 -22.14
N ALA A 586 6.60 5.33 -21.95
CA ALA A 586 7.89 4.75 -22.29
C ALA A 586 8.13 4.68 -23.81
N LEU A 587 7.09 4.45 -24.61
CA LEU A 587 7.13 4.45 -26.07
C LEU A 587 7.11 5.87 -26.66
N LEU A 588 6.35 6.80 -26.07
CA LEU A 588 6.35 8.20 -26.46
C LEU A 588 7.74 8.83 -26.28
N ALA A 589 8.39 8.61 -25.13
CA ALA A 589 9.78 9.04 -24.91
C ALA A 589 10.77 8.47 -25.96
N ARG A 590 10.53 7.25 -26.46
CA ARG A 590 11.31 6.60 -27.53
C ARG A 590 11.01 7.14 -28.93
N MET A 591 9.88 7.81 -29.14
CA MET A 591 9.55 8.51 -30.38
C MET A 591 10.16 9.92 -30.41
N HIS A 592 10.02 10.69 -29.33
CA HIS A 592 10.48 12.08 -29.26
C HIS A 592 12.01 12.26 -29.15
N ALA A 593 12.74 11.17 -28.93
CA ALA A 593 14.17 11.07 -28.68
C ALA A 593 15.14 11.71 -29.72
N HIS A 594 14.66 12.36 -30.78
CA HIS A 594 15.51 12.82 -31.89
C HIS A 594 15.11 14.15 -32.57
N SER A 595 14.00 14.80 -32.19
CA SER A 595 13.58 16.07 -32.84
C SER A 595 14.58 17.23 -32.64
N THR A 596 15.49 17.12 -31.68
CA THR A 596 16.44 18.17 -31.29
C THR A 596 17.77 18.15 -32.07
N LEU A 597 18.03 17.13 -32.90
CA LEU A 597 19.30 16.95 -33.60
C LEU A 597 19.31 17.37 -35.08
N GLU A 598 18.16 17.61 -35.70
CA GLU A 598 18.08 18.03 -37.12
C GLU A 598 17.50 19.43 -37.32
N GLU A 599 16.71 19.99 -36.39
CA GLU A 599 16.05 21.30 -36.57
C GLU A 599 16.79 22.51 -35.96
N ASN A 600 17.92 22.30 -35.26
CA ASN A 600 18.71 23.37 -34.64
C ASN A 600 19.56 24.20 -35.63
N SER A 601 18.92 24.70 -36.70
CA SER A 601 19.43 25.76 -37.59
C SER A 601 18.54 27.00 -37.64
N ALA A 602 17.41 27.02 -36.91
CA ALA A 602 16.57 28.21 -36.71
C ALA A 602 16.21 28.35 -35.22
N GLY A 603 16.54 29.50 -34.61
CA GLY A 603 16.56 29.63 -33.15
C GLY A 603 15.20 29.90 -32.50
N THR A 604 14.80 29.03 -31.57
CA THR A 604 13.92 29.36 -30.43
C THR A 604 14.46 28.68 -29.17
N GLU A 605 14.49 29.38 -28.03
CA GLU A 605 15.26 28.95 -26.83
C GLU A 605 14.68 27.75 -26.06
N TRP A 606 13.58 27.14 -26.52
CA TRP A 606 12.86 26.09 -25.79
C TRP A 606 13.17 24.65 -26.23
N GLY A 607 13.92 24.46 -27.32
CA GLY A 607 14.08 23.13 -27.94
C GLY A 607 15.10 22.18 -27.29
N ALA A 608 16.14 22.69 -26.61
CA ALA A 608 17.36 21.89 -26.35
C ALA A 608 17.47 21.25 -24.94
N ALA A 609 16.66 21.67 -23.97
CA ALA A 609 16.87 21.33 -22.55
C ALA A 609 15.93 20.25 -21.99
N VAL A 610 14.85 19.91 -22.70
CA VAL A 610 13.67 19.21 -22.15
C VAL A 610 13.69 17.68 -22.38
N LEU A 611 14.64 17.16 -23.16
CA LEU A 611 14.88 15.72 -23.27
C LEU A 611 16.39 15.48 -23.37
N GLY A 612 17.02 15.19 -22.22
CA GLY A 612 18.42 14.77 -22.17
C GLY A 612 18.64 13.52 -23.04
N GLY A 613 19.71 13.52 -23.83
CA GLY A 613 19.96 12.50 -24.86
C GLY A 613 19.88 11.06 -24.33
N LEU A 614 19.31 10.16 -25.14
CA LEU A 614 18.98 8.79 -24.75
C LEU A 614 20.11 8.07 -23.97
N PRO A 615 19.86 7.55 -22.76
CA PRO A 615 20.83 6.69 -22.09
C PRO A 615 21.03 5.38 -22.88
N HIS A 616 22.20 4.77 -22.72
CA HIS A 616 22.75 3.78 -23.65
C HIS A 616 21.77 2.66 -24.08
N GLY A 617 21.62 2.49 -25.40
CA GLY A 617 20.98 1.33 -26.02
C GLY A 617 19.46 1.42 -26.18
N ILE A 618 18.82 2.53 -25.83
CA ILE A 618 17.44 2.80 -26.25
C ILE A 618 17.41 3.01 -27.77
N GLN A 619 16.47 2.37 -28.46
CA GLN A 619 16.28 2.49 -29.91
C GLN A 619 15.07 3.39 -30.23
N ARG A 620 15.14 4.18 -31.30
CA ARG A 620 14.04 5.09 -31.70
C ARG A 620 12.80 4.31 -32.13
N LEU A 621 11.63 4.67 -31.61
CA LEU A 621 10.33 4.30 -32.17
C LEU A 621 10.04 5.21 -33.38
N PRO A 622 9.81 4.68 -34.61
CA PRO A 622 9.63 5.53 -35.79
C PRO A 622 8.33 6.36 -35.78
N SER A 623 7.23 5.75 -35.33
CA SER A 623 5.92 6.36 -35.11
C SER A 623 5.10 5.51 -34.13
N LEU A 624 3.99 6.06 -33.63
CA LEU A 624 3.06 5.35 -32.75
C LEU A 624 2.06 4.45 -33.47
N GLU A 625 2.06 4.44 -34.81
CA GLU A 625 1.11 3.63 -35.56
C GLU A 625 1.18 2.16 -35.16
N ILE A 626 0.01 1.51 -35.08
CA ILE A 626 -0.11 0.23 -34.36
C ILE A 626 0.79 -0.87 -34.94
N ASP A 627 0.95 -0.90 -36.26
CA ASP A 627 1.85 -1.84 -36.95
C ASP A 627 3.33 -1.51 -36.67
N THR A 628 3.68 -0.21 -36.60
CA THR A 628 5.03 0.26 -36.22
C THR A 628 5.36 -0.10 -34.78
N VAL A 629 4.42 0.12 -33.85
CA VAL A 629 4.54 -0.24 -32.43
C VAL A 629 4.68 -1.75 -32.26
N GLY A 630 3.85 -2.55 -32.95
CA GLY A 630 3.92 -4.01 -32.91
C GLY A 630 5.29 -4.53 -33.37
N VAL A 631 5.73 -4.12 -34.56
CA VAL A 631 7.03 -4.52 -35.16
C VAL A 631 8.23 -3.98 -34.36
N TYR A 632 8.06 -2.89 -33.62
CA TYR A 632 9.08 -2.36 -32.70
C TYR A 632 9.12 -3.16 -31.39
N LEU A 633 7.98 -3.42 -30.75
CA LEU A 633 7.90 -4.21 -29.52
C LEU A 633 8.37 -5.65 -29.75
N GLU A 634 8.03 -6.29 -30.87
CA GLU A 634 8.52 -7.62 -31.26
C GLU A 634 10.05 -7.74 -31.20
N LYS A 635 10.77 -6.66 -31.52
CA LYS A 635 12.24 -6.62 -31.61
C LYS A 635 12.93 -6.11 -30.35
N HIS A 636 12.23 -5.34 -29.52
CA HIS A 636 12.84 -4.57 -28.44
C HIS A 636 12.22 -4.79 -27.06
N LEU A 637 10.99 -5.31 -26.96
CA LEU A 637 10.37 -5.66 -25.68
C LEU A 637 10.92 -6.98 -25.18
N HIS A 638 11.54 -6.94 -24.01
CA HIS A 638 12.17 -8.08 -23.35
C HIS A 638 11.77 -8.10 -21.88
N TRP A 639 11.76 -9.29 -21.28
CA TRP A 639 11.51 -9.45 -19.85
C TRP A 639 12.52 -10.39 -19.20
N ARG A 640 12.66 -10.28 -17.88
CA ARG A 640 13.42 -11.20 -17.02
C ARG A 640 12.69 -11.39 -15.70
N VAL A 641 12.87 -12.56 -15.10
CA VAL A 641 12.35 -12.89 -13.77
C VAL A 641 13.51 -13.02 -12.80
N ARG A 642 13.32 -12.55 -11.56
CA ARG A 642 14.28 -12.68 -10.46
C ARG A 642 13.53 -12.95 -9.16
N THR A 643 13.96 -13.94 -8.38
CA THR A 643 13.55 -14.08 -6.96
C THR A 643 14.43 -13.20 -6.08
N VAL A 644 14.01 -12.91 -4.84
CA VAL A 644 14.84 -12.22 -3.83
C VAL A 644 16.20 -12.90 -3.61
N CYS A 645 16.22 -14.22 -3.83
CA CYS A 645 17.30 -15.14 -3.50
C CYS A 645 18.24 -15.47 -4.68
N THR A 646 17.86 -15.16 -5.92
CA THR A 646 18.68 -15.45 -7.12
C THR A 646 19.55 -14.27 -7.53
N THR A 647 20.88 -14.50 -7.56
CA THR A 647 21.91 -13.57 -8.07
C THR A 647 21.69 -13.22 -9.54
#